data_AF-A0A7V7DT34-F1
#
_entry.id   AF-A0A7V7DT34-F1
#
_cell.length_a   1.000
_cell.length_b   1.000
_cell.length_c   1.000
_cell.angle_alpha   90.00
_cell.angle_beta   90.00
_cell.angle_gamma   90.00
#
_symmetry.space_group_name_H-M   'P 1'
#
loop_
_entity.id
_entity.type
_entity.pdbx_description
1 polymer ?
#
loop_
_entity_poly.entity_id
_entity_poly.type
_entity_poly.pdbx_seq_one_letter_code
_entity_poly.pdbx_strand_id
1 'polypeptide(L)'
;MKKLGDDLRKWTLLPAGQRHREILQLAGLTCAGLPFVPRLPGNLTRFRGRHDNPLRMECILARHNRWDGIPSMPSIFGSGLTMDEAGRLTPLNRHSCELLPSAVPVVKVKMGNGIRRFFLLGYGSAACFCEGQDDFDFEDPFHRLRRFKSLYDNSTPITNPIAFLERLHYKAILKSRYPARQTMNRLCRLLTEYLYVDTSPWLERACDFGVQWAQLKAWQKRACLPVLDAVRYMVDVFSVSGKPLDQPGVMLLDRPDLFCATEMFPKWMTLLDRLLPSMQCLLSVSEKARSQCPSDVLLKRLPLPAPPDKAPEKKPPRRVGGGNVLLIQLDGRLPNLALMKLSQYYKGRGKKVILERRKSRITGADAVYASCVFAQTPSWKRTVDLKNFYGDSLILGGSGVDLEKKLPAEIEAMPADYSLYPELGDRAIGFLTRGCPFRCLFCIVPRKEGDVRQVSALDELLQDNRKKLILLDDNILAHPAANAFLEEMVHRDLQVNFTQTLDISLLNRETAALLRRIRCTNTKFTRTVYHFSLNDTRRLGLVGKKYRLMNFTPGDNVEFVCMYGYNTTLAQDVERFRFLRSLPGAYVFVQQYQPIEGGPSPQLTHYFDDNADELIDELIRIVFTQNMKSMEKYYRWLSRFYAGTFKRLHKGLVDTIFRYNHRFEKGHYIATMAGTRKNVRLP
;
A
#
# COMPACT_ATOMS: atom_id res chain seq x y z
N MET A 1 29.40 -9.25 -21.82
CA MET A 1 30.15 -9.50 -20.56
C MET A 1 30.70 -10.92 -20.60
N LYS A 2 32.03 -11.10 -20.73
CA LYS A 2 32.69 -12.41 -20.60
C LYS A 2 33.04 -12.63 -19.12
N LYS A 3 32.58 -13.76 -18.56
CA LYS A 3 32.54 -14.14 -17.12
C LYS A 3 31.71 -13.19 -16.24
N LEU A 4 30.60 -13.69 -15.69
CA LEU A 4 29.99 -13.07 -14.52
C LEU A 4 30.92 -13.32 -13.32
N GLY A 5 31.67 -12.31 -12.90
CA GLY A 5 32.21 -12.27 -11.55
C GLY A 5 31.12 -11.91 -10.55
N ASP A 6 31.47 -11.80 -9.26
CA ASP A 6 30.53 -11.43 -8.19
C ASP A 6 30.13 -9.93 -8.19
N ASP A 7 30.67 -9.16 -9.14
CA ASP A 7 30.50 -7.71 -9.22
C ASP A 7 30.32 -7.18 -10.66
N LEU A 8 29.91 -5.91 -10.76
CA LEU A 8 29.74 -5.16 -12.01
C LEU A 8 30.62 -3.92 -12.02
N ARG A 9 31.15 -3.53 -13.18
CA ARG A 9 31.77 -2.20 -13.31
C ARG A 9 30.73 -1.12 -13.03
N LYS A 10 31.06 -0.23 -12.09
CA LYS A 10 30.21 0.93 -11.81
C LYS A 10 30.21 1.90 -12.98
N TRP A 11 31.40 2.21 -13.51
CA TRP A 11 31.58 3.16 -14.61
C TRP A 11 31.99 2.44 -15.89
N THR A 12 31.23 2.64 -16.96
CA THR A 12 31.54 2.16 -18.31
C THR A 12 31.66 3.34 -19.26
N LEU A 13 32.86 3.53 -19.82
CA LEU A 13 33.15 4.60 -20.78
C LEU A 13 33.04 4.07 -22.21
N LEU A 14 32.26 4.76 -23.02
CA LEU A 14 32.13 4.55 -24.45
C LEU A 14 32.75 5.75 -25.20
N PRO A 15 33.40 5.55 -26.35
CA PRO A 15 33.84 6.67 -27.19
C PRO A 15 32.68 7.57 -27.60
N ALA A 16 32.89 8.88 -27.61
CA ALA A 16 31.95 9.84 -28.19
C ALA A 16 31.62 9.50 -29.66
N GLY A 17 30.39 9.78 -30.08
CA GLY A 17 29.96 9.62 -31.46
C GLY A 17 28.58 8.98 -31.60
N GLN A 18 28.04 9.02 -32.81
CA GLN A 18 26.68 8.57 -33.13
C GLN A 18 26.42 7.12 -32.71
N ARG A 19 27.37 6.22 -33.01
CA ARG A 19 27.26 4.79 -32.69
C ARG A 19 27.07 4.50 -31.20
N HIS A 20 27.82 5.17 -30.33
CA HIS A 20 27.74 4.91 -28.89
C HIS A 20 26.58 5.65 -28.23
N ARG A 21 26.18 6.81 -28.76
CA ARG A 21 24.91 7.43 -28.40
C ARG A 21 23.73 6.50 -28.69
N GLU A 22 23.75 5.85 -29.85
CA GLU A 22 22.77 4.84 -30.23
C GLU A 22 22.79 3.64 -29.25
N ILE A 23 23.96 3.13 -28.86
CA ILE A 23 24.06 2.06 -27.84
C ILE A 23 23.39 2.47 -26.52
N LEU A 24 23.61 3.70 -26.04
CA LEU A 24 22.94 4.22 -24.84
C LEU A 24 21.41 4.27 -25.03
N GLN A 25 20.93 4.74 -26.17
CA GLN A 25 19.50 4.79 -26.48
C GLN A 25 18.89 3.37 -26.54
N LEU A 26 19.55 2.42 -27.20
CA LEU A 26 19.10 1.02 -27.26
C LEU A 26 19.08 0.38 -25.86
N ALA A 27 20.08 0.63 -25.02
CA ALA A 27 20.07 0.20 -23.62
C ALA A 27 18.86 0.78 -22.87
N GLY A 28 18.56 2.07 -23.07
CA GLY A 28 17.38 2.72 -22.54
C GLY A 28 16.07 2.04 -22.97
N LEU A 29 15.93 1.65 -24.24
CA LEU A 29 14.75 0.96 -24.77
C LEU A 29 14.52 -0.39 -24.08
N THR A 30 15.58 -1.17 -23.86
CA THR A 30 15.47 -2.46 -23.15
C THR A 30 14.98 -2.30 -21.71
N CYS A 31 15.21 -1.13 -21.10
CA CYS A 31 14.86 -0.79 -19.73
C CYS A 31 13.55 0.04 -19.59
N ALA A 32 13.04 0.60 -20.69
CA ALA A 32 11.86 1.49 -20.71
C ALA A 32 10.55 0.75 -20.46
N GLY A 33 10.45 -0.46 -21.00
CA GLY A 33 9.26 -1.29 -21.00
C GLY A 33 8.37 -1.09 -22.22
N LEU A 34 8.03 -2.21 -22.87
CA LEU A 34 7.34 -2.25 -24.16
C LEU A 34 6.10 -1.35 -24.26
N PRO A 35 5.19 -1.26 -23.27
CA PRO A 35 4.01 -0.40 -23.37
C PRO A 35 4.31 1.11 -23.39
N PHE A 36 5.53 1.51 -23.02
CA PHE A 36 5.95 2.89 -22.91
C PHE A 36 6.77 3.37 -24.11
N VAL A 37 7.35 2.46 -24.89
CA VAL A 37 8.23 2.80 -26.02
C VAL A 37 7.56 3.69 -27.06
N PRO A 38 6.29 3.47 -27.47
CA PRO A 38 5.61 4.36 -28.42
C PRO A 38 5.45 5.82 -27.94
N ARG A 39 5.73 6.12 -26.67
CA ARG A 39 5.62 7.46 -26.07
C ARG A 39 6.97 8.15 -25.86
N LEU A 40 8.07 7.53 -26.30
CA LEU A 40 9.38 8.18 -26.27
C LEU A 40 9.48 9.22 -27.39
N PRO A 41 10.11 10.38 -27.13
CA PRO A 41 10.34 11.40 -28.14
C PRO A 41 11.39 10.94 -29.14
N GLY A 42 11.39 11.57 -30.32
CA GLY A 42 12.31 11.28 -31.41
C GLY A 42 11.86 10.13 -32.31
N ASN A 43 12.45 10.09 -33.51
CA ASN A 43 12.09 9.11 -34.52
C ASN A 43 12.75 7.75 -34.23
N LEU A 44 12.06 6.87 -33.50
CA LEU A 44 12.55 5.52 -33.19
C LEU A 44 12.73 4.64 -34.44
N THR A 45 12.16 5.02 -35.58
CA THR A 45 12.31 4.29 -36.84
C THR A 45 13.75 4.28 -37.35
N ARG A 46 14.62 5.17 -36.87
CA ARG A 46 16.05 5.12 -37.19
C ARG A 46 16.76 3.87 -36.68
N PHE A 47 16.15 3.16 -35.73
CA PHE A 47 16.65 1.89 -35.19
C PHE A 47 16.03 0.66 -35.88
N ARG A 48 15.32 0.84 -37.00
CA ARG A 48 14.66 -0.26 -37.73
C ARG A 48 15.70 -1.29 -38.19
N GLY A 49 15.41 -2.55 -37.90
CA GLY A 49 16.05 -3.65 -38.61
C GLY A 49 15.50 -3.77 -40.04
N ARG A 50 16.05 -4.69 -40.82
CA ARG A 50 15.49 -5.09 -42.12
C ARG A 50 14.58 -6.31 -41.93
N HIS A 51 13.70 -6.59 -42.88
CA HIS A 51 12.77 -7.73 -42.84
C HIS A 51 13.54 -9.04 -42.60
N ASP A 52 14.65 -9.22 -43.31
CA ASP A 52 15.49 -10.41 -43.24
C ASP A 52 16.55 -10.33 -42.12
N ASN A 53 16.70 -9.17 -41.48
CA ASN A 53 17.65 -8.95 -40.40
C ASN A 53 17.12 -7.92 -39.38
N PRO A 54 16.16 -8.30 -38.53
CA PRO A 54 15.57 -7.39 -37.56
C PRO A 54 16.61 -6.99 -36.50
N LEU A 55 16.47 -5.79 -35.92
CA LEU A 55 17.39 -5.36 -34.86
C LEU A 55 17.11 -6.17 -33.59
N ARG A 56 18.09 -6.97 -33.17
CA ARG A 56 18.03 -7.76 -31.95
C ARG A 56 18.84 -7.11 -30.84
N MET A 57 18.24 -7.00 -29.66
CA MET A 57 18.86 -6.46 -28.46
C MET A 57 18.73 -7.48 -27.35
N GLU A 58 19.85 -7.87 -26.76
CA GLU A 58 19.90 -8.82 -25.64
C GLU A 58 20.68 -8.18 -24.48
N CYS A 59 20.08 -8.17 -23.29
CA CYS A 59 20.68 -7.59 -22.09
C CYS A 59 20.64 -8.55 -20.91
N ILE A 60 21.65 -8.46 -20.05
CA ILE A 60 21.66 -9.12 -18.74
C ILE A 60 21.32 -8.05 -17.71
N LEU A 61 20.33 -8.33 -16.89
CA LEU A 61 19.85 -7.44 -15.84
C LEU A 61 20.12 -8.08 -14.47
N ALA A 62 20.68 -7.28 -13.57
CA ALA A 62 20.79 -7.61 -12.16
C ALA A 62 19.65 -6.93 -11.39
N ARG A 63 19.07 -7.65 -10.43
CA ARG A 63 17.84 -7.26 -9.75
C ARG A 63 18.02 -7.19 -8.25
N HIS A 64 17.58 -6.10 -7.64
CA HIS A 64 17.63 -5.95 -6.19
C HIS A 64 16.31 -6.39 -5.57
N ASN A 65 16.29 -7.61 -5.03
CA ASN A 65 15.10 -8.34 -4.56
C ASN A 65 14.20 -7.53 -3.60
N ARG A 66 14.78 -6.64 -2.79
CA ARG A 66 14.04 -5.77 -1.85
C ARG A 66 13.07 -4.82 -2.56
N TRP A 67 13.30 -4.46 -3.82
CA TRP A 67 12.61 -3.34 -4.48
C TRP A 67 11.99 -3.69 -5.84
N ASP A 68 12.55 -4.66 -6.57
CA ASP A 68 12.06 -5.06 -7.89
C ASP A 68 10.93 -6.12 -7.83
N GLY A 69 10.64 -6.65 -6.63
CA GLY A 69 9.33 -7.17 -6.23
C GLY A 69 8.73 -8.30 -7.07
N ILE A 70 9.39 -9.47 -7.08
CA ILE A 70 8.78 -10.82 -7.23
C ILE A 70 9.76 -11.84 -6.59
N PRO A 71 9.47 -12.44 -5.41
CA PRO A 71 10.42 -13.34 -4.74
C PRO A 71 10.91 -14.53 -5.58
N SER A 72 10.09 -15.02 -6.51
CA SER A 72 10.35 -16.25 -7.29
C SER A 72 11.24 -16.09 -8.53
N MET A 73 11.70 -14.87 -8.84
CA MET A 73 12.49 -14.59 -10.04
C MET A 73 13.99 -14.58 -9.70
N PRO A 74 14.87 -15.01 -10.63
CA PRO A 74 16.32 -14.97 -10.41
C PRO A 74 16.85 -13.53 -10.22
N SER A 75 17.89 -13.37 -9.40
CA SER A 75 18.55 -12.07 -9.15
C SER A 75 19.35 -11.56 -10.36
N ILE A 76 19.75 -12.46 -11.26
CA ILE A 76 20.40 -12.14 -12.53
C ILE A 76 19.69 -12.92 -13.62
N PHE A 77 19.29 -12.23 -14.69
CA PHE A 77 18.62 -12.86 -15.80
C PHE A 77 18.85 -12.10 -17.10
N GLY A 78 18.67 -12.79 -18.21
CA GLY A 78 18.72 -12.22 -19.54
C GLY A 78 17.33 -11.83 -20.03
N SER A 79 17.25 -10.77 -20.82
CA SER A 79 16.05 -10.34 -21.53
C SER A 79 16.42 -9.96 -22.96
N GLY A 80 15.58 -10.31 -23.91
CA GLY A 80 15.79 -9.99 -25.33
C GLY A 80 14.58 -9.25 -25.92
N LEU A 81 14.85 -8.32 -26.83
CA LEU A 81 13.86 -7.60 -27.62
C LEU A 81 14.29 -7.61 -29.09
N THR A 82 13.32 -7.68 -30.00
CA THR A 82 13.54 -7.48 -31.44
C THR A 82 12.70 -6.31 -31.94
N MET A 83 13.25 -5.53 -32.86
CA MET A 83 12.57 -4.44 -33.56
C MET A 83 12.42 -4.79 -35.05
N ASP A 84 11.19 -4.75 -35.55
CA ASP A 84 10.88 -4.99 -36.96
C ASP A 84 11.04 -3.72 -37.81
N GLU A 85 10.80 -3.84 -39.13
CA GLU A 85 10.83 -2.73 -40.08
C GLU A 85 9.80 -1.64 -39.81
N ALA A 86 8.72 -1.94 -39.07
CA ALA A 86 7.76 -0.94 -38.66
C ALA A 86 8.24 -0.14 -37.42
N GLY A 87 9.32 -0.59 -36.76
CA GLY A 87 9.82 -0.04 -35.50
C GLY A 87 9.08 -0.61 -34.27
N ARG A 88 8.31 -1.69 -34.44
CA ARG A 88 7.57 -2.33 -33.35
C ARG A 88 8.48 -3.29 -32.61
N LEU A 89 8.49 -3.15 -31.29
CA LEU A 89 9.25 -4.01 -30.39
C LEU A 89 8.45 -5.23 -29.94
N THR A 90 9.07 -6.40 -30.02
CA THR A 90 8.54 -7.64 -29.44
C THR A 90 9.60 -8.33 -28.57
N PRO A 91 9.20 -9.01 -27.49
CA PRO A 91 10.14 -9.72 -26.63
C PRO A 91 10.60 -11.02 -27.27
N LEU A 92 11.91 -11.30 -27.19
CA LEU A 92 12.51 -12.55 -27.62
C LEU A 92 12.23 -13.66 -26.59
N ASN A 93 12.10 -14.90 -27.07
CA ASN A 93 12.07 -16.09 -26.23
C ASN A 93 13.49 -16.61 -25.98
N ARG A 94 13.65 -17.59 -25.08
CA ARG A 94 14.97 -18.15 -24.74
C ARG A 94 15.72 -18.72 -25.94
N HIS A 95 15.02 -19.39 -26.86
CA HIS A 95 15.62 -20.04 -28.03
C HIS A 95 16.04 -19.04 -29.11
N SER A 96 15.46 -17.84 -29.10
CA SER A 96 15.78 -16.76 -30.04
C SER A 96 16.84 -15.80 -29.51
N CYS A 97 17.36 -16.01 -28.29
CA CYS A 97 18.49 -15.24 -27.76
C CYS A 97 19.79 -15.97 -28.12
N GLU A 98 20.66 -15.31 -28.89
CA GLU A 98 21.91 -15.86 -29.43
C GLU A 98 23.15 -15.33 -28.70
N LEU A 99 23.05 -14.15 -28.08
CA LEU A 99 24.17 -13.45 -27.43
C LEU A 99 24.24 -13.69 -25.91
N LEU A 100 23.15 -14.14 -25.30
CA LEU A 100 23.11 -14.43 -23.86
C LEU A 100 23.86 -15.73 -23.51
N PRO A 101 24.67 -15.74 -22.43
CA PRO A 101 25.31 -16.96 -21.96
C PRO A 101 24.28 -18.04 -21.58
N SER A 102 24.53 -19.30 -21.93
CA SER A 102 23.62 -20.43 -21.69
C SER A 102 23.24 -20.63 -20.21
N ALA A 103 24.14 -20.26 -19.29
CA ALA A 103 23.94 -20.32 -17.85
C ALA A 103 23.00 -19.23 -17.29
N VAL A 104 22.72 -18.16 -18.05
CA VAL A 104 21.86 -17.06 -17.59
C VAL A 104 20.40 -17.41 -17.92
N PRO A 105 19.49 -17.43 -16.94
CA PRO A 105 18.07 -17.68 -17.21
C PRO A 105 17.49 -16.52 -18.03
N VAL A 106 16.77 -16.83 -19.09
CA VAL A 106 16.07 -15.82 -19.91
C VAL A 106 14.67 -15.62 -19.36
N VAL A 107 14.31 -14.38 -19.04
CA VAL A 107 12.98 -14.05 -18.54
C VAL A 107 12.34 -12.93 -19.34
N LYS A 108 11.08 -13.16 -19.73
CA LYS A 108 10.22 -12.13 -20.30
C LYS A 108 9.85 -11.11 -19.22
N VAL A 109 10.55 -9.99 -19.18
CA VAL A 109 10.29 -8.92 -18.20
C VAL A 109 8.99 -8.20 -18.55
N LYS A 110 7.98 -8.35 -17.69
CA LYS A 110 6.85 -7.40 -17.66
C LYS A 110 7.34 -6.11 -17.01
N MET A 111 7.97 -5.24 -17.81
CA MET A 111 8.29 -3.86 -17.44
C MET A 111 6.97 -3.07 -17.30
N GLY A 112 6.28 -3.27 -16.18
CA GLY A 112 4.97 -2.68 -15.87
C GLY A 112 5.06 -1.56 -14.83
N ASN A 113 3.94 -0.83 -14.69
CA ASN A 113 3.61 0.43 -13.99
C ASN A 113 4.18 0.74 -12.58
N GLY A 114 5.18 0.02 -12.07
CA GLY A 114 5.84 0.33 -10.81
C GLY A 114 6.86 1.46 -10.95
N ILE A 115 6.82 2.42 -10.02
CA ILE A 115 7.73 3.58 -10.00
C ILE A 115 9.20 3.17 -9.74
N ARG A 116 9.45 2.04 -9.06
CA ARG A 116 10.79 1.58 -8.61
C ARG A 116 11.48 0.57 -9.52
N ARG A 117 10.71 -0.28 -10.21
CA ARG A 117 11.23 -1.47 -10.89
C ARG A 117 12.24 -1.09 -11.97
N PHE A 118 13.44 -1.65 -11.98
CA PHE A 118 14.47 -1.33 -12.99
C PHE A 118 14.69 0.19 -13.11
N PHE A 119 15.07 0.82 -12.01
CA PHE A 119 15.27 2.27 -11.95
C PHE A 119 16.32 2.71 -12.98
N LEU A 120 15.90 3.55 -13.91
CA LEU A 120 16.70 4.06 -15.02
C LEU A 120 16.62 5.59 -15.05
N LEU A 121 17.78 6.22 -15.24
CA LEU A 121 17.93 7.62 -15.62
C LEU A 121 18.67 7.72 -16.96
N GLY A 122 18.33 8.70 -17.78
CA GLY A 122 18.90 8.86 -19.13
C GLY A 122 19.00 10.31 -19.57
N TYR A 123 20.21 10.77 -19.86
CA TYR A 123 20.48 12.17 -20.19
C TYR A 123 21.20 12.27 -21.54
N GLY A 124 20.73 13.20 -22.37
CA GLY A 124 21.37 13.57 -23.62
C GLY A 124 22.55 14.52 -23.39
N SER A 125 23.21 14.92 -24.48
CA SER A 125 24.40 15.79 -24.45
C SER A 125 24.12 17.24 -24.04
N ALA A 126 22.85 17.62 -23.91
CA ALA A 126 22.43 18.92 -23.43
C ALA A 126 21.25 18.74 -22.46
N ALA A 127 21.22 19.59 -21.44
CA ALA A 127 20.13 19.65 -20.46
C ALA A 127 19.52 21.05 -20.47
N CYS A 128 18.21 21.11 -20.57
CA CYS A 128 17.40 22.32 -20.42
C CYS A 128 16.27 22.06 -19.41
N PHE A 129 15.65 23.12 -18.89
CA PHE A 129 14.45 23.02 -18.06
C PHE A 129 13.49 24.16 -18.42
N CYS A 130 12.21 24.01 -18.07
CA CYS A 130 11.17 25.01 -18.28
C CYS A 130 10.33 25.18 -17.01
N GLU A 131 9.88 26.40 -16.74
CA GLU A 131 8.97 26.67 -15.63
C GLU A 131 7.60 26.01 -15.84
N GLY A 132 6.99 25.54 -14.75
CA GLY A 132 5.63 24.98 -14.75
C GLY A 132 5.45 23.60 -15.40
N GLN A 133 6.50 22.99 -15.96
CA GLN A 133 6.41 21.68 -16.65
C GLN A 133 6.60 20.47 -15.71
N ASP A 134 6.92 20.70 -14.44
CA ASP A 134 7.20 19.64 -13.47
C ASP A 134 5.94 18.97 -12.92
N ASP A 135 5.86 17.66 -13.11
CA ASP A 135 4.86 16.83 -12.44
C ASP A 135 5.44 16.25 -11.15
N PHE A 136 5.27 16.97 -10.03
CA PHE A 136 5.57 16.44 -8.71
C PHE A 136 4.39 15.69 -8.10
N ASP A 137 3.20 15.76 -8.71
CA ASP A 137 1.96 15.15 -8.21
C ASP A 137 1.65 13.80 -8.84
N PHE A 138 2.48 13.36 -9.79
CA PHE A 138 2.36 12.11 -10.53
C PHE A 138 1.03 12.02 -11.26
N GLU A 139 0.55 13.13 -11.80
CA GLU A 139 -0.66 13.20 -12.61
C GLU A 139 -0.49 12.47 -13.94
N ASP A 140 0.74 12.42 -14.46
CA ASP A 140 1.08 11.65 -15.65
C ASP A 140 1.22 10.14 -15.33
N PRO A 141 0.35 9.25 -15.84
CA PRO A 141 0.51 7.80 -15.70
C PRO A 141 1.79 7.24 -16.34
N PHE A 142 2.50 8.07 -17.11
CA PHE A 142 3.76 7.79 -17.79
C PHE A 142 4.95 8.59 -17.23
N HIS A 143 4.81 9.21 -16.05
CA HIS A 143 5.84 10.01 -15.38
C HIS A 143 7.23 9.34 -15.33
N ARG A 144 7.29 7.99 -15.31
CA ARG A 144 8.55 7.22 -15.37
C ARG A 144 9.38 7.56 -16.61
N LEU A 145 8.75 7.81 -17.75
CA LEU A 145 9.46 8.12 -19.00
C LEU A 145 10.29 9.40 -18.87
N ARG A 146 9.82 10.38 -18.10
CA ARG A 146 10.50 11.67 -17.90
C ARG A 146 11.94 11.53 -17.40
N ARG A 147 12.28 10.42 -16.75
CA ARG A 147 13.63 10.09 -16.26
C ARG A 147 14.68 9.91 -17.36
N PHE A 148 14.25 9.59 -18.57
CA PHE A 148 15.19 9.22 -19.64
C PHE A 148 14.79 9.74 -21.03
N LYS A 149 13.76 10.59 -21.14
CA LYS A 149 13.37 11.20 -22.42
C LYS A 149 14.48 12.08 -23.01
N SER A 150 15.20 12.82 -22.18
CA SER A 150 16.31 13.69 -22.62
C SER A 150 17.42 12.93 -23.35
N LEU A 151 17.56 11.61 -23.13
CA LEU A 151 18.50 10.78 -23.88
C LEU A 151 18.14 10.67 -25.37
N TYR A 152 16.86 10.77 -25.71
CA TYR A 152 16.34 10.63 -27.08
C TYR A 152 16.15 11.98 -27.76
N ASP A 153 15.85 13.01 -26.99
CA ASP A 153 15.62 14.37 -27.47
C ASP A 153 16.17 15.38 -26.47
N ASN A 154 17.23 16.09 -26.88
CA ASN A 154 17.91 17.09 -26.06
C ASN A 154 17.05 18.32 -25.77
N SER A 155 15.95 18.54 -26.50
CA SER A 155 15.01 19.63 -26.25
C SER A 155 14.01 19.30 -25.13
N THR A 156 13.93 18.04 -24.70
CA THR A 156 13.03 17.65 -23.62
C THR A 156 13.52 18.26 -22.29
N PRO A 157 12.72 19.08 -21.62
CA PRO A 157 13.11 19.67 -20.35
C PRO A 157 13.23 18.58 -19.27
N ILE A 158 14.29 18.69 -18.47
CA ILE A 158 14.43 17.98 -17.21
C ILE A 158 13.81 18.80 -16.07
N THR A 159 13.93 18.30 -14.84
CA THR A 159 13.46 18.99 -13.63
C THR A 159 13.88 20.45 -13.55
N ASN A 160 12.96 21.36 -13.20
CA ASN A 160 13.33 22.71 -12.80
C ASN A 160 14.10 22.64 -11.46
N PRO A 161 15.38 23.04 -11.43
CA PRO A 161 16.23 22.93 -10.25
C PRO A 161 15.71 23.77 -9.09
N ILE A 162 15.15 24.96 -9.34
CA ILE A 162 14.63 25.86 -8.31
C ILE A 162 13.42 25.20 -7.64
N ALA A 163 12.42 24.80 -8.43
CA ALA A 163 11.21 24.16 -7.92
C ALA A 163 11.51 22.87 -7.14
N PHE A 164 12.50 22.09 -7.57
CA PHE A 164 12.94 20.92 -6.83
C PHE A 164 13.64 21.29 -5.51
N LEU A 165 14.56 22.25 -5.53
CA LEU A 165 15.30 22.68 -4.34
C LEU A 165 14.36 23.29 -3.28
N GLU A 166 13.39 24.11 -3.67
CA GLU A 166 12.35 24.63 -2.76
C GLU A 166 11.57 23.49 -2.07
N ARG A 167 11.19 22.46 -2.83
CA ARG A 167 10.47 21.30 -2.29
C ARG A 167 11.34 20.45 -1.38
N LEU A 168 12.61 20.25 -1.75
CA LEU A 168 13.58 19.52 -0.93
C LEU A 168 13.84 20.28 0.38
N HIS A 169 14.04 21.59 0.29
CA HIS A 169 14.23 22.50 1.42
C HIS A 169 13.04 22.51 2.36
N TYR A 170 11.82 22.67 1.85
CA TYR A 170 10.61 22.60 2.66
C TYR A 170 10.55 21.29 3.47
N LYS A 171 10.87 20.16 2.84
CA LYS A 171 10.88 18.86 3.52
C LYS A 171 12.05 18.73 4.50
N ALA A 172 13.25 19.15 4.11
CA ALA A 172 14.49 18.95 4.84
C ALA A 172 14.66 19.92 6.02
N ILE A 173 14.44 21.21 5.78
CA ILE A 173 14.70 22.31 6.70
C ILE A 173 13.41 22.68 7.44
N LEU A 174 12.34 23.03 6.72
CA LEU A 174 11.12 23.54 7.34
C LEU A 174 10.29 22.45 8.04
N LYS A 175 10.33 21.22 7.54
CA LYS A 175 9.60 20.07 8.12
C LYS A 175 10.50 19.00 8.74
N SER A 176 11.82 19.19 8.73
CA SER A 176 12.80 18.30 9.38
C SER A 176 12.60 16.80 9.07
N ARG A 177 12.19 16.47 7.83
CA ARG A 177 11.94 15.09 7.41
C ARG A 177 13.28 14.38 7.20
N TYR A 178 13.51 13.29 7.94
CA TYR A 178 14.81 12.60 7.98
C TYR A 178 15.40 12.27 6.59
N PRO A 179 14.69 11.61 5.64
CA PRO A 179 15.28 11.29 4.33
C PRO A 179 15.65 12.55 3.51
N ALA A 180 14.83 13.60 3.59
CA ALA A 180 15.07 14.85 2.89
C ALA A 180 16.26 15.61 3.48
N ARG A 181 16.38 15.64 4.81
CA ARG A 181 17.52 16.26 5.51
C ARG A 181 18.84 15.58 5.18
N GLN A 182 18.87 14.24 5.19
CA GLN A 182 20.06 13.47 4.78
C GLN A 182 20.45 13.76 3.32
N THR A 183 19.44 13.82 2.44
CA THR A 183 19.64 14.14 1.02
C THR A 183 20.19 15.55 0.84
N MET A 184 19.59 16.56 1.49
CA MET A 184 19.99 17.96 1.41
C MET A 184 21.42 18.16 1.88
N ASN A 185 21.78 17.60 3.05
CA ASN A 185 23.12 17.72 3.61
C ASN A 185 24.18 17.09 2.70
N ARG A 186 23.92 15.89 2.16
CA ARG A 186 24.86 15.22 1.24
C ARG A 186 25.01 16.00 -0.06
N LEU A 187 23.90 16.49 -0.61
CA LEU A 187 23.88 17.28 -1.84
C LEU A 187 24.68 18.58 -1.67
N CYS A 188 24.39 19.37 -0.64
CA CYS A 188 25.07 20.63 -0.35
C CYS A 188 26.59 20.43 -0.21
N ARG A 189 27.00 19.48 0.65
CA ARG A 189 28.41 19.16 0.86
C ARG A 189 29.13 18.80 -0.44
N LEU A 190 28.55 17.92 -1.26
CA LEU A 190 29.20 17.45 -2.49
C LEU A 190 29.22 18.53 -3.59
N LEU A 191 28.17 19.36 -3.71
CA LEU A 191 28.15 20.48 -4.65
C LEU A 191 29.22 21.53 -4.29
N THR A 192 29.39 21.83 -3.01
CA THR A 192 30.44 22.74 -2.54
C THR A 192 31.83 22.15 -2.76
N GLU A 193 32.05 20.89 -2.40
CA GLU A 193 33.36 20.22 -2.51
C GLU A 193 33.83 20.07 -3.98
N TYR A 194 32.94 19.71 -4.90
CA TYR A 194 33.35 19.33 -6.27
C TYR A 194 32.97 20.34 -7.36
N LEU A 195 31.94 21.17 -7.16
CA LEU A 195 31.50 22.16 -8.15
C LEU A 195 31.67 23.61 -7.67
N TYR A 196 32.22 23.83 -6.48
CA TYR A 196 32.45 25.16 -5.91
C TYR A 196 31.19 26.01 -5.82
N VAL A 197 30.05 25.35 -5.59
CA VAL A 197 28.77 26.04 -5.33
C VAL A 197 28.73 26.37 -3.85
N ASP A 198 28.59 27.64 -3.49
CA ASP A 198 28.29 28.00 -2.11
C ASP A 198 26.85 27.58 -1.80
N THR A 199 26.71 26.56 -0.95
CA THR A 199 25.41 26.01 -0.54
C THR A 199 25.08 26.36 0.90
N SER A 200 25.89 27.19 1.56
CA SER A 200 25.64 27.62 2.94
C SER A 200 24.27 28.29 3.08
N PRO A 201 23.85 29.20 2.17
CA PRO A 201 22.52 29.81 2.22
C PRO A 201 21.38 28.79 2.05
N TRP A 202 21.62 27.67 1.35
CA TRP A 202 20.58 26.67 1.06
C TRP A 202 20.10 25.93 2.33
N LEU A 203 20.84 26.03 3.42
CA LEU A 203 20.49 25.43 4.72
C LEU A 203 19.72 26.40 5.62
N GLU A 204 19.62 27.68 5.25
CA GLU A 204 18.90 28.69 6.01
C GLU A 204 17.39 28.62 5.76
N ARG A 205 16.59 28.94 6.78
CA ARG A 205 15.12 28.87 6.67
C ARG A 205 14.53 29.84 5.65
N ALA A 206 15.20 30.97 5.40
CA ALA A 206 14.74 32.05 4.52
C ALA A 206 15.39 32.02 3.12
N CYS A 207 16.04 30.90 2.75
CA CYS A 207 16.70 30.78 1.45
C CYS A 207 15.75 31.02 0.27
N ASP A 208 16.14 31.91 -0.64
CA ASP A 208 15.51 32.10 -1.94
C ASP A 208 16.30 31.39 -3.04
N PHE A 209 15.78 30.25 -3.52
CA PHE A 209 16.47 29.47 -4.54
C PHE A 209 16.52 30.14 -5.91
N GLY A 210 15.63 31.09 -6.21
CA GLY A 210 15.71 31.89 -7.44
C GLY A 210 16.96 32.76 -7.45
N VAL A 211 17.19 33.49 -6.35
CA VAL A 211 18.40 34.33 -6.17
C VAL A 211 19.66 33.46 -6.13
N GLN A 212 19.67 32.40 -5.32
CA GLN A 212 20.82 31.51 -5.21
C GLN A 212 21.17 30.84 -6.55
N TRP A 213 20.16 30.41 -7.31
CA TRP A 213 20.38 29.81 -8.62
C TRP A 213 20.90 30.85 -9.62
N ALA A 214 20.39 32.08 -9.61
CA ALA A 214 20.82 33.15 -10.51
C ALA A 214 22.32 33.46 -10.38
N GLN A 215 22.85 33.44 -9.16
CA GLN A 215 24.26 33.71 -8.83
C GLN A 215 25.25 32.64 -9.34
N LEU A 216 24.77 31.43 -9.68
CA LEU A 216 25.63 30.37 -10.19
C LEU A 216 26.20 30.72 -11.58
N LYS A 217 27.48 30.40 -11.79
CA LYS A 217 28.13 30.51 -13.11
C LYS A 217 27.42 29.61 -14.11
N ALA A 218 27.42 29.99 -15.39
CA ALA A 218 26.73 29.24 -16.45
C ALA A 218 27.15 27.75 -16.51
N TRP A 219 28.44 27.46 -16.32
CA TRP A 219 28.93 26.08 -16.28
C TRP A 219 28.50 25.32 -15.01
N GLN A 220 28.37 25.99 -13.86
CA GLN A 220 27.88 25.38 -12.62
C GLN A 220 26.40 25.00 -12.77
N LYS A 221 25.59 25.89 -13.36
CA LYS A 221 24.18 25.61 -13.69
C LYS A 221 24.08 24.35 -14.54
N ARG A 222 24.80 24.28 -15.66
CA ARG A 222 24.81 23.11 -16.56
C ARG A 222 25.28 21.83 -15.86
N ALA A 223 26.31 21.91 -15.01
CA ALA A 223 26.83 20.77 -14.27
C ALA A 223 25.85 20.25 -13.19
N CYS A 224 25.11 21.16 -12.54
CA CYS A 224 24.17 20.83 -11.47
C CYS A 224 22.85 20.24 -11.99
N LEU A 225 22.42 20.61 -13.21
CA LEU A 225 21.14 20.18 -13.78
C LEU A 225 20.88 18.66 -13.73
N PRO A 226 21.70 17.80 -14.37
CA PRO A 226 21.48 16.34 -14.32
C PRO A 226 21.68 15.75 -12.92
N VAL A 227 22.49 16.40 -12.07
CA VAL A 227 22.69 15.99 -10.67
C VAL A 227 21.40 16.18 -9.87
N LEU A 228 20.81 17.37 -9.93
CA LEU A 228 19.59 17.72 -9.19
C LEU A 228 18.38 16.91 -9.68
N ASP A 229 18.27 16.69 -10.99
CA ASP A 229 17.23 15.85 -11.57
C ASP A 229 17.35 14.38 -11.11
N ALA A 230 18.57 13.83 -11.09
CA ALA A 230 18.81 12.51 -10.54
C ALA A 230 18.42 12.43 -9.06
N VAL A 231 18.80 13.42 -8.23
CA VAL A 231 18.39 13.47 -6.82
C VAL A 231 16.88 13.53 -6.66
N ARG A 232 16.17 14.35 -7.45
CA ARG A 232 14.70 14.40 -7.43
C ARG A 232 14.13 13.00 -7.60
N TYR A 233 14.47 12.31 -8.68
CA TYR A 233 13.90 11.01 -8.97
C TYR A 233 14.28 9.97 -7.91
N MET A 234 15.51 10.00 -7.39
CA MET A 234 15.91 9.11 -6.30
C MET A 234 15.03 9.33 -5.04
N VAL A 235 14.79 10.58 -4.64
CA VAL A 235 13.94 10.92 -3.49
C VAL A 235 12.47 10.53 -3.72
N ASP A 236 11.94 10.81 -4.90
CA ASP A 236 10.54 10.56 -5.23
C ASP A 236 10.24 9.04 -5.31
N VAL A 237 11.09 8.31 -6.02
CA VAL A 237 10.94 6.86 -6.22
C VAL A 237 11.18 6.09 -4.92
N PHE A 238 12.20 6.48 -4.14
CA PHE A 238 12.62 5.78 -2.93
C PHE A 238 12.23 6.52 -1.65
N SER A 239 11.09 7.21 -1.67
CA SER A 239 10.56 8.04 -0.57
C SER A 239 10.33 7.32 0.77
N VAL A 240 10.23 5.98 0.77
CA VAL A 240 10.12 5.17 2.00
C VAL A 240 11.48 4.68 2.52
N SER A 241 12.56 4.90 1.78
CA SER A 241 13.91 4.57 2.22
C SER A 241 14.45 5.70 3.10
N GLY A 242 15.11 5.35 4.20
CA GLY A 242 15.86 6.32 5.00
C GLY A 242 17.08 6.88 4.26
N LYS A 243 17.56 6.19 3.21
CA LYS A 243 18.72 6.56 2.40
C LYS A 243 18.37 6.44 0.90
N PRO A 244 17.60 7.39 0.34
CA PRO A 244 17.12 7.29 -1.04
C PRO A 244 18.26 7.31 -2.07
N LEU A 245 19.33 8.06 -1.82
CA LEU A 245 20.48 8.18 -2.74
C LEU A 245 21.35 6.92 -2.82
N ASP A 246 21.26 6.01 -1.85
CA ASP A 246 22.03 4.76 -1.83
C ASP A 246 21.33 3.62 -2.58
N GLN A 247 20.15 3.89 -3.15
CA GLN A 247 19.40 2.86 -3.87
C GLN A 247 20.03 2.58 -5.23
N PRO A 248 19.96 1.32 -5.70
CA PRO A 248 20.58 0.90 -6.95
C PRO A 248 19.77 1.34 -8.17
N GLY A 249 20.45 1.43 -9.30
CA GLY A 249 19.85 1.73 -10.60
C GLY A 249 20.87 1.82 -11.72
N VAL A 250 20.41 2.25 -12.89
CA VAL A 250 21.25 2.51 -14.07
C VAL A 250 21.09 3.96 -14.51
N MET A 251 22.19 4.61 -14.85
CA MET A 251 22.26 5.96 -15.40
C MET A 251 22.99 5.93 -16.75
N LEU A 252 22.32 6.41 -17.79
CA LEU A 252 22.83 6.50 -19.16
C LEU A 252 23.09 7.97 -19.51
N LEU A 253 24.30 8.29 -19.96
CA LEU A 253 24.76 9.67 -20.12
C LEU A 253 25.44 9.86 -21.47
N ASP A 254 24.81 10.57 -22.40
CA ASP A 254 25.46 10.96 -23.65
C ASP A 254 26.27 12.24 -23.44
N ARG A 255 27.59 12.21 -23.64
CA ARG A 255 28.50 13.36 -23.55
C ARG A 255 28.36 14.21 -22.27
N PRO A 256 28.39 13.62 -21.06
CA PRO A 256 28.35 14.40 -19.82
C PRO A 256 29.58 15.33 -19.67
N ASP A 257 30.65 15.08 -20.43
CA ASP A 257 31.81 15.97 -20.54
C ASP A 257 31.47 17.36 -21.10
N LEU A 258 30.28 17.55 -21.69
CA LEU A 258 29.80 18.84 -22.17
C LEU A 258 29.00 19.63 -21.12
N PHE A 259 28.64 19.01 -19.99
CA PHE A 259 27.87 19.71 -18.94
C PHE A 259 28.70 20.70 -18.14
N CYS A 260 30.01 20.48 -18.06
CA CYS A 260 30.94 21.34 -17.33
C CYS A 260 32.18 21.65 -18.19
N ALA A 261 33.03 22.55 -17.72
CA ALA A 261 34.31 22.79 -18.37
C ALA A 261 35.20 21.53 -18.28
N THR A 262 36.12 21.35 -19.24
CA THR A 262 36.88 20.11 -19.41
C THR A 262 37.64 19.70 -18.14
N GLU A 263 38.26 20.67 -17.47
CA GLU A 263 39.01 20.51 -16.22
C GLU A 263 38.12 20.14 -15.01
N MET A 264 36.81 20.39 -15.09
CA MET A 264 35.86 20.08 -14.02
C MET A 264 35.22 18.70 -14.19
N PHE A 265 35.31 18.09 -15.37
CA PHE A 265 34.69 16.79 -15.63
C PHE A 265 35.16 15.67 -14.67
N PRO A 266 36.45 15.54 -14.33
CA PRO A 266 36.90 14.54 -13.36
C PRO A 266 36.26 14.73 -11.97
N LYS A 267 36.14 15.98 -11.51
CA LYS A 267 35.48 16.32 -10.23
C LYS A 267 34.00 16.04 -10.28
N TRP A 268 33.34 16.32 -11.40
CA TRP A 268 31.92 16.02 -11.60
C TRP A 268 31.65 14.50 -11.57
N MET A 269 32.54 13.69 -12.16
CA MET A 269 32.44 12.22 -12.04
C MET A 269 32.57 11.76 -10.59
N THR A 270 33.54 12.28 -9.83
CA THR A 270 33.71 11.95 -8.41
C THR A 270 32.51 12.40 -7.57
N LEU A 271 31.92 13.56 -7.88
CA LEU A 271 30.66 14.01 -7.27
C LEU A 271 29.56 12.98 -7.47
N LEU A 272 29.31 12.54 -8.71
CA LEU A 272 28.25 11.57 -8.99
C LEU A 272 28.52 10.22 -8.32
N ASP A 273 29.78 9.77 -8.32
CA ASP A 273 30.18 8.53 -7.67
C ASP A 273 29.83 8.54 -6.17
N ARG A 274 30.17 9.66 -5.51
CA ARG A 274 29.92 9.88 -4.09
C ARG A 274 28.47 10.24 -3.78
N LEU A 275 27.71 10.78 -4.72
CA LEU A 275 26.31 11.10 -4.53
C LEU A 275 25.43 9.86 -4.66
N LEU A 276 25.71 9.02 -5.65
CA LEU A 276 24.93 7.84 -6.03
C LEU A 276 25.82 6.58 -5.99
N PRO A 277 26.14 6.06 -4.79
CA PRO A 277 27.16 5.04 -4.61
C PRO A 277 26.81 3.71 -5.29
N SER A 278 25.51 3.39 -5.38
CA SER A 278 24.97 2.13 -5.91
C SER A 278 24.47 2.24 -7.37
N MET A 279 24.71 3.37 -8.05
CA MET A 279 24.24 3.60 -9.41
C MET A 279 25.28 3.10 -10.43
N GLN A 280 24.85 2.27 -11.38
CA GLN A 280 25.69 1.91 -12.53
C GLN A 280 25.60 3.01 -13.58
N CYS A 281 26.75 3.49 -14.07
CA CYS A 281 26.85 4.60 -15.01
C CYS A 281 27.47 4.13 -16.34
N LEU A 282 26.75 4.34 -17.45
CA LEU A 282 27.27 4.15 -18.81
C LEU A 282 27.29 5.52 -19.50
N LEU A 283 28.45 5.94 -19.99
CA LEU A 283 28.64 7.28 -20.54
C LEU A 283 29.42 7.25 -21.84
N SER A 284 28.99 8.05 -22.82
CA SER A 284 29.79 8.39 -24.00
C SER A 284 30.66 9.62 -23.69
N VAL A 285 31.96 9.57 -23.95
CA VAL A 285 32.88 10.67 -23.61
C VAL A 285 33.90 10.90 -24.73
N SER A 286 34.34 12.16 -24.89
CA SER A 286 35.45 12.47 -25.79
C SER A 286 36.75 11.79 -25.35
N GLU A 287 37.69 11.62 -26.27
CA GLU A 287 39.00 11.03 -25.97
C GLU A 287 39.76 11.85 -24.92
N LYS A 288 39.68 13.19 -25.03
CA LYS A 288 40.24 14.12 -24.05
C LYS A 288 39.63 13.95 -22.65
N ALA A 289 38.31 13.83 -22.55
CA ALA A 289 37.66 13.60 -21.26
C ALA A 289 38.01 12.22 -20.68
N ARG A 290 38.13 11.21 -21.54
CA ARG A 290 38.49 9.83 -21.15
C ARG A 290 39.87 9.74 -20.52
N SER A 291 40.87 10.48 -21.03
CA SER A 291 42.22 10.47 -20.47
C SER A 291 42.31 11.19 -19.11
N GLN A 292 41.34 12.03 -18.78
CA GLN A 292 41.29 12.79 -17.52
C GLN A 292 40.45 12.11 -16.42
N CYS A 293 39.76 11.00 -16.73
CA CYS A 293 38.90 10.32 -15.77
C CYS A 293 39.70 9.79 -14.56
N PRO A 294 39.22 9.99 -13.31
CA PRO A 294 39.90 9.51 -12.11
C PRO A 294 39.99 7.98 -12.08
N SER A 295 41.20 7.44 -11.90
CA SER A 295 41.45 5.98 -11.92
C SER A 295 40.73 5.25 -10.78
N ASP A 296 40.67 5.86 -9.60
CA ASP A 296 39.98 5.33 -8.42
C ASP A 296 38.47 5.17 -8.65
N VAL A 297 37.85 6.10 -9.39
CA VAL A 297 36.44 6.04 -9.79
C VAL A 297 36.22 4.94 -10.84
N LEU A 298 37.08 4.84 -11.85
CA LEU A 298 36.98 3.82 -12.91
C LEU A 298 37.17 2.38 -12.41
N LEU A 299 37.92 2.21 -11.33
CA LEU A 299 38.13 0.91 -10.68
C LEU A 299 36.93 0.46 -9.83
N LYS A 300 35.97 1.34 -9.51
CA LYS A 300 34.82 0.98 -8.67
C LYS A 300 33.99 -0.15 -9.28
N ARG A 301 33.51 -1.01 -8.38
CA ARG A 301 32.67 -2.16 -8.66
C ARG A 301 31.41 -2.12 -7.79
N LEU A 302 30.31 -2.63 -8.33
CA LEU A 302 29.03 -2.77 -7.63
C LEU A 302 28.78 -4.25 -7.34
N PRO A 303 28.44 -4.63 -6.10
CA PRO A 303 28.15 -6.02 -5.78
C PRO A 303 26.89 -6.49 -6.49
N LEU A 304 26.91 -7.72 -7.00
CA LEU A 304 25.71 -8.34 -7.53
C LEU A 304 24.77 -8.77 -6.38
N PRO A 305 23.45 -8.65 -6.57
CA PRO A 305 22.48 -9.10 -5.59
C PRO A 305 22.52 -10.62 -5.45
N ALA A 306 22.58 -11.11 -4.20
CA ALA A 306 22.53 -12.54 -3.90
C ALA A 306 21.29 -13.19 -4.54
N PRO A 307 21.38 -14.45 -5.03
CA PRO A 307 20.23 -15.19 -5.52
C PRO A 307 19.13 -15.24 -4.44
N PRO A 308 17.84 -15.20 -4.82
CA PRO A 308 16.77 -15.34 -3.85
C PRO A 308 16.88 -16.70 -3.14
N ASP A 309 16.46 -16.76 -1.88
CA ASP A 309 16.19 -18.04 -1.22
C ASP A 309 15.27 -18.86 -2.12
N LYS A 310 15.56 -20.16 -2.29
CA LYS A 310 14.77 -21.06 -3.14
C LYS A 310 13.29 -20.89 -2.81
N ALA A 311 12.46 -20.68 -3.85
CA ALA A 311 11.02 -20.68 -3.67
C ALA A 311 10.62 -21.99 -2.97
N PRO A 312 9.78 -21.96 -1.92
CA PRO A 312 9.39 -23.17 -1.22
C PRO A 312 8.77 -24.13 -2.24
N GLU A 313 9.35 -25.32 -2.37
CA GLU A 313 8.77 -26.40 -3.18
C GLU A 313 7.30 -26.57 -2.80
N LYS A 314 6.45 -26.90 -3.78
CA LYS A 314 5.06 -27.27 -3.52
C LYS A 314 5.07 -28.56 -2.71
N LYS A 315 5.18 -28.43 -1.39
CA LYS A 315 5.16 -29.58 -0.48
C LYS A 315 3.85 -30.34 -0.70
N PRO A 316 3.89 -31.67 -0.75
CA PRO A 316 2.67 -32.46 -0.76
C PRO A 316 1.79 -32.05 0.44
N PRO A 317 0.45 -32.18 0.31
CA PRO A 317 -0.46 -31.88 1.41
C PRO A 317 0.00 -32.64 2.67
N ARG A 318 0.15 -31.93 3.79
CA ARG A 318 0.61 -32.53 5.05
C ARG A 318 -0.42 -33.57 5.46
N ARG A 319 -0.01 -34.84 5.55
CA ARG A 319 -0.87 -35.90 6.08
C ARG A 319 -0.72 -35.97 7.60
N VAL A 320 -1.84 -36.06 8.31
CA VAL A 320 -1.88 -36.34 9.74
C VAL A 320 -2.39 -37.77 9.94
N GLY A 321 -1.99 -38.42 11.04
CA GLY A 321 -2.48 -39.77 11.39
C GLY A 321 -3.93 -39.74 11.86
N GLY A 322 -4.57 -40.91 11.95
CA GLY A 322 -5.91 -41.02 12.57
C GLY A 322 -5.91 -40.53 14.02
N GLY A 323 -7.08 -40.08 14.51
CA GLY A 323 -7.23 -39.49 15.85
C GLY A 323 -7.10 -37.96 15.90
N ASN A 324 -6.94 -37.28 14.75
CA ASN A 324 -6.82 -35.83 14.66
C ASN A 324 -8.10 -35.19 14.13
N VAL A 325 -8.47 -34.04 14.70
CA VAL A 325 -9.55 -33.17 14.23
C VAL A 325 -8.95 -31.88 13.70
N LEU A 326 -9.33 -31.50 12.48
CA LEU A 326 -8.85 -30.29 11.82
C LEU A 326 -9.90 -29.18 11.92
N LEU A 327 -9.50 -28.04 12.47
CA LEU A 327 -10.31 -26.83 12.54
C LEU A 327 -9.71 -25.75 11.64
N ILE A 328 -10.53 -25.10 10.81
CA ILE A 328 -10.07 -24.12 9.83
C ILE A 328 -10.81 -22.79 10.02
N GLN A 329 -10.08 -21.75 10.43
CA GLN A 329 -10.59 -20.38 10.40
C GLN A 329 -10.37 -19.77 9.01
N LEU A 330 -11.44 -19.63 8.23
CA LEU A 330 -11.35 -19.20 6.83
C LEU A 330 -11.12 -17.69 6.66
N ASP A 331 -11.68 -16.91 7.56
CA ASP A 331 -11.63 -15.45 7.54
C ASP A 331 -11.69 -14.84 8.96
N GLY A 332 -11.80 -13.51 9.01
CA GLY A 332 -11.71 -12.77 10.26
C GLY A 332 -10.29 -12.66 10.82
N ARG A 333 -10.16 -11.78 11.81
CA ARG A 333 -8.90 -11.55 12.55
C ARG A 333 -9.00 -11.94 14.01
N LEU A 334 -10.21 -11.92 14.57
CA LEU A 334 -10.46 -12.39 15.93
C LEU A 334 -10.43 -13.93 15.96
N PRO A 335 -9.99 -14.53 17.08
CA PRO A 335 -10.22 -15.94 17.38
C PRO A 335 -11.68 -16.32 17.20
N ASN A 336 -11.92 -17.54 16.71
CA ASN A 336 -13.25 -18.02 16.40
C ASN A 336 -13.80 -18.84 17.58
N LEU A 337 -14.78 -18.29 18.30
CA LEU A 337 -15.36 -18.91 19.49
C LEU A 337 -15.96 -20.30 19.20
N ALA A 338 -16.64 -20.47 18.06
CA ALA A 338 -17.22 -21.77 17.70
C ALA A 338 -16.13 -22.85 17.51
N LEU A 339 -15.00 -22.48 16.91
CA LEU A 339 -13.85 -23.39 16.79
C LEU A 339 -13.20 -23.68 18.15
N MET A 340 -13.14 -22.70 19.07
CA MET A 340 -12.64 -22.92 20.43
C MET A 340 -13.50 -23.94 21.19
N LYS A 341 -14.83 -23.84 21.07
CA LYS A 341 -15.76 -24.79 21.70
C LYS A 341 -15.65 -26.20 21.09
N LEU A 342 -15.53 -26.30 19.76
CA LEU A 342 -15.25 -27.56 19.07
C LEU A 342 -13.92 -28.18 19.54
N SER A 343 -12.87 -27.37 19.70
CA SER A 343 -11.59 -27.85 20.19
C SER A 343 -11.69 -28.44 21.60
N GLN A 344 -12.36 -27.74 22.51
CA GLN A 344 -12.60 -28.23 23.87
C GLN A 344 -13.33 -29.57 23.87
N TYR A 345 -14.41 -29.67 23.10
CA TYR A 345 -15.23 -30.87 22.99
C TYR A 345 -14.43 -32.10 22.54
N TYR A 346 -13.59 -31.95 21.53
CA TYR A 346 -12.80 -33.05 20.96
C TYR A 346 -11.59 -33.41 21.82
N LYS A 347 -10.90 -32.42 22.41
CA LYS A 347 -9.80 -32.68 23.36
C LYS A 347 -10.29 -33.44 24.58
N GLY A 348 -11.48 -33.12 25.10
CA GLY A 348 -12.10 -33.86 26.20
C GLY A 348 -12.38 -35.34 25.88
N ARG A 349 -12.41 -35.72 24.60
CA ARG A 349 -12.54 -37.11 24.12
C ARG A 349 -11.21 -37.75 23.73
N GLY A 350 -10.09 -37.16 24.14
CA GLY A 350 -8.75 -37.65 23.83
C GLY A 350 -8.31 -37.45 22.38
N LYS A 351 -9.07 -36.69 21.56
CA LYS A 351 -8.67 -36.36 20.19
C LYS A 351 -7.63 -35.23 20.18
N LYS A 352 -6.73 -35.27 19.19
CA LYS A 352 -5.79 -34.18 18.94
C LYS A 352 -6.42 -33.17 18.01
N VAL A 353 -6.30 -31.87 18.31
CA VAL A 353 -6.91 -30.80 17.51
C VAL A 353 -5.84 -29.95 16.85
N ILE A 354 -6.01 -29.68 15.56
CA ILE A 354 -5.11 -28.86 14.75
C ILE A 354 -5.89 -27.65 14.23
N LEU A 355 -5.38 -26.45 14.47
CA LEU A 355 -5.92 -25.21 13.90
C LEU A 355 -5.14 -24.82 12.64
N GLU A 356 -5.86 -24.51 11.58
CA GLU A 356 -5.32 -23.88 10.37
C GLU A 356 -6.07 -22.59 10.01
N ARG A 357 -5.42 -21.70 9.25
CA ARG A 357 -5.99 -20.40 8.86
C ARG A 357 -5.98 -20.21 7.34
N ARG A 358 -7.07 -19.69 6.79
CA ARG A 358 -7.30 -19.30 5.37
C ARG A 358 -7.20 -20.42 4.33
N LYS A 359 -6.10 -21.17 4.29
CA LYS A 359 -5.84 -22.24 3.33
C LYS A 359 -5.25 -23.42 4.07
N SER A 360 -5.94 -24.55 4.03
CA SER A 360 -5.43 -25.81 4.54
C SER A 360 -5.70 -26.90 3.52
N ARG A 361 -4.67 -27.72 3.28
CA ARG A 361 -4.75 -28.96 2.50
C ARG A 361 -4.07 -30.05 3.34
N ILE A 362 -4.67 -30.35 4.49
CA ILE A 362 -4.21 -31.41 5.38
C ILE A 362 -5.10 -32.62 5.15
N THR A 363 -4.54 -33.81 4.99
CA THR A 363 -5.31 -35.04 4.77
C THR A 363 -5.14 -36.02 5.93
N GLY A 364 -6.08 -36.95 6.09
CA GLY A 364 -6.02 -38.00 7.11
C GLY A 364 -6.57 -37.63 8.49
N ALA A 365 -7.18 -36.45 8.65
CA ALA A 365 -7.92 -36.12 9.86
C ALA A 365 -9.25 -36.91 9.92
N ASP A 366 -9.69 -37.28 11.12
CA ASP A 366 -10.96 -37.98 11.36
C ASP A 366 -12.16 -37.08 11.04
N ALA A 367 -12.03 -35.77 11.29
CA ALA A 367 -13.07 -34.78 11.03
C ALA A 367 -12.46 -33.42 10.64
N VAL A 368 -13.13 -32.71 9.74
CA VAL A 368 -12.70 -31.39 9.26
C VAL A 368 -13.82 -30.37 9.43
N TYR A 369 -13.60 -29.38 10.29
CA TYR A 369 -14.51 -28.26 10.51
C TYR A 369 -13.91 -26.97 9.96
N ALA A 370 -14.73 -26.15 9.31
CA ALA A 370 -14.34 -24.83 8.87
C ALA A 370 -15.37 -23.79 9.26
N SER A 371 -14.92 -22.59 9.66
CA SER A 371 -15.79 -21.47 9.97
C SER A 371 -15.47 -20.26 9.09
N CYS A 372 -16.52 -19.71 8.45
CA CYS A 372 -16.48 -18.52 7.61
C CYS A 372 -17.54 -17.52 8.10
N VAL A 373 -17.10 -16.37 8.58
CA VAL A 373 -17.96 -15.37 9.21
C VAL A 373 -18.45 -14.34 8.20
N PHE A 374 -17.64 -13.97 7.20
CA PHE A 374 -17.95 -12.88 6.28
C PHE A 374 -18.40 -13.39 4.90
N ALA A 375 -19.48 -12.82 4.37
CA ALA A 375 -19.99 -13.09 3.02
C ALA A 375 -19.29 -12.24 1.96
N GLN A 376 -17.96 -12.27 1.89
CA GLN A 376 -17.18 -11.53 0.89
C GLN A 376 -16.65 -12.44 -0.23
N THR A 377 -16.46 -11.91 -1.43
CA THR A 377 -15.93 -12.69 -2.58
C THR A 377 -14.66 -13.49 -2.26
N PRO A 378 -13.64 -12.96 -1.53
CA PRO A 378 -12.47 -13.75 -1.17
C PRO A 378 -12.75 -14.87 -0.18
N SER A 379 -13.73 -14.68 0.71
CA SER A 379 -14.19 -15.72 1.65
C SER A 379 -14.94 -16.83 0.90
N TRP A 380 -15.87 -16.47 0.01
CA TRP A 380 -16.59 -17.41 -0.86
C TRP A 380 -15.65 -18.27 -1.71
N LYS A 381 -14.60 -17.69 -2.29
CA LYS A 381 -13.61 -18.47 -3.05
C LYS A 381 -12.92 -19.51 -2.19
N ARG A 382 -12.61 -19.19 -0.92
CA ARG A 382 -11.99 -20.15 0.01
C ARG A 382 -12.96 -21.25 0.42
N THR A 383 -14.24 -20.94 0.60
CA THR A 383 -15.25 -21.96 0.92
C THR A 383 -15.40 -22.95 -0.24
N VAL A 384 -15.47 -22.46 -1.47
CA VAL A 384 -15.49 -23.29 -2.69
C VAL A 384 -14.21 -24.14 -2.80
N ASP A 385 -13.04 -23.53 -2.64
CA ASP A 385 -11.76 -24.25 -2.69
C ASP A 385 -11.68 -25.39 -1.66
N LEU A 386 -12.18 -25.18 -0.44
CA LEU A 386 -12.21 -26.22 0.59
C LEU A 386 -13.23 -27.32 0.28
N LYS A 387 -14.43 -26.96 -0.17
CA LYS A 387 -15.46 -27.93 -0.58
C LYS A 387 -14.92 -28.86 -1.68
N ASN A 388 -14.26 -28.30 -2.68
CA ASN A 388 -13.66 -29.07 -3.77
C ASN A 388 -12.54 -30.02 -3.30
N PHE A 389 -11.83 -29.68 -2.21
CA PHE A 389 -10.71 -30.48 -1.71
C PHE A 389 -11.15 -31.58 -0.74
N TYR A 390 -12.05 -31.27 0.20
CA TYR A 390 -12.46 -32.18 1.27
C TYR A 390 -13.75 -32.95 0.94
N GLY A 391 -14.54 -32.51 -0.04
CA GLY A 391 -15.83 -33.11 -0.36
C GLY A 391 -16.74 -33.21 0.88
N ASP A 392 -17.38 -34.36 1.04
CA ASP A 392 -18.36 -34.63 2.11
C ASP A 392 -17.75 -34.68 3.51
N SER A 393 -16.41 -34.80 3.63
CA SER A 393 -15.72 -34.79 4.93
C SER A 393 -15.69 -33.40 5.60
N LEU A 394 -16.06 -32.34 4.88
CA LEU A 394 -16.03 -30.96 5.37
C LEU A 394 -17.35 -30.54 6.03
N ILE A 395 -17.28 -30.19 7.31
CA ILE A 395 -18.36 -29.50 8.01
C ILE A 395 -18.08 -28.01 8.05
N LEU A 396 -18.69 -27.27 7.11
CA LEU A 396 -18.55 -25.82 6.99
C LEU A 396 -19.70 -25.10 7.70
N GLY A 397 -19.39 -24.07 8.51
CA GLY A 397 -20.39 -23.20 9.16
C GLY A 397 -19.95 -21.75 9.28
N GLY A 398 -20.75 -20.96 10.00
CA GLY A 398 -20.56 -19.52 10.19
C GLY A 398 -21.44 -18.66 9.28
N SER A 399 -21.62 -17.40 9.68
CA SER A 399 -22.61 -16.49 9.07
C SER A 399 -22.37 -16.15 7.61
N GLY A 400 -21.16 -16.34 7.10
CA GLY A 400 -20.85 -16.16 5.68
C GLY A 400 -21.24 -17.36 4.80
N VAL A 401 -21.81 -18.41 5.40
CA VAL A 401 -22.20 -19.67 4.74
C VAL A 401 -23.65 -19.99 5.00
N ASP A 402 -24.06 -20.04 6.26
CA ASP A 402 -25.42 -20.37 6.67
C ASP A 402 -25.71 -19.71 8.03
N LEU A 403 -26.79 -18.92 8.08
CA LEU A 403 -27.19 -18.21 9.30
C LEU A 403 -27.93 -19.11 10.29
N GLU A 404 -28.56 -20.19 9.82
CA GLU A 404 -29.35 -21.10 10.67
C GLU A 404 -28.48 -22.22 11.26
N LYS A 405 -27.28 -22.44 10.70
CA LYS A 405 -26.37 -23.49 11.15
C LYS A 405 -25.79 -23.17 12.53
N LYS A 406 -26.21 -23.97 13.52
CA LYS A 406 -25.78 -23.88 14.92
C LYS A 406 -24.85 -25.04 15.30
N LEU A 407 -24.03 -24.82 16.33
CA LEU A 407 -23.34 -25.92 16.99
C LEU A 407 -24.37 -26.79 17.73
N PRO A 408 -24.14 -28.11 17.84
CA PRO A 408 -24.90 -28.95 18.77
C PRO A 408 -24.87 -28.36 20.18
N ALA A 409 -25.97 -28.47 20.93
CA ALA A 409 -26.11 -27.84 22.25
C ALA A 409 -25.00 -28.24 23.22
N GLU A 410 -24.58 -29.51 23.20
CA GLU A 410 -23.49 -30.03 24.01
C GLU A 410 -22.12 -29.40 23.67
N ILE A 411 -21.89 -29.00 22.42
CA ILE A 411 -20.67 -28.30 22.00
C ILE A 411 -20.80 -26.81 22.31
N GLU A 412 -21.97 -26.21 22.07
CA GLU A 412 -22.21 -24.80 22.39
C GLU A 412 -22.10 -24.53 23.89
N ALA A 413 -22.43 -25.48 24.76
CA ALA A 413 -22.27 -25.34 26.22
C ALA A 413 -20.80 -25.48 26.69
N MET A 414 -19.87 -25.89 25.83
CA MET A 414 -18.47 -26.06 26.24
C MET A 414 -17.80 -24.71 26.52
N PRO A 415 -16.87 -24.65 27.50
CA PRO A 415 -16.01 -23.50 27.68
C PRO A 415 -15.09 -23.32 26.45
N ALA A 416 -14.63 -22.08 26.23
CA ALA A 416 -13.71 -21.78 25.14
C ALA A 416 -12.31 -22.34 25.40
N ASP A 417 -11.76 -23.13 24.46
CA ASP A 417 -10.37 -23.57 24.51
C ASP A 417 -9.39 -22.45 24.11
N TYR A 418 -8.85 -21.74 25.11
CA TYR A 418 -7.86 -20.68 24.91
C TYR A 418 -6.52 -21.17 24.36
N SER A 419 -6.18 -22.46 24.53
CA SER A 419 -4.93 -23.03 23.98
C SER A 419 -4.96 -23.14 22.45
N LEU A 420 -6.15 -23.11 21.84
CA LEU A 420 -6.31 -23.09 20.38
C LEU A 420 -5.79 -21.79 19.74
N TYR A 421 -5.88 -20.68 20.48
CA TYR A 421 -5.46 -19.35 20.04
C TYR A 421 -4.54 -18.70 21.07
N PRO A 422 -3.27 -19.16 21.17
CA PRO A 422 -2.34 -18.69 22.20
C PRO A 422 -2.08 -17.17 22.13
N GLU A 423 -2.30 -16.54 20.98
CA GLU A 423 -2.19 -15.09 20.81
C GLU A 423 -3.21 -14.26 21.62
N LEU A 424 -4.25 -14.88 22.19
CA LEU A 424 -5.15 -14.22 23.14
C LEU A 424 -4.45 -13.88 24.45
N GLY A 425 -3.49 -14.70 24.89
CA GLY A 425 -2.81 -14.52 26.17
C GLY A 425 -3.80 -14.40 27.34
N ASP A 426 -3.76 -13.25 28.02
CA ASP A 426 -4.56 -12.94 29.21
C ASP A 426 -5.99 -12.42 28.90
N ARG A 427 -6.43 -12.52 27.63
CA ARG A 427 -7.70 -11.97 27.17
C ARG A 427 -8.76 -13.06 27.08
N ALA A 428 -9.87 -12.83 27.77
CA ALA A 428 -11.11 -13.57 27.59
C ALA A 428 -11.84 -13.12 26.32
N ILE A 429 -12.63 -14.01 25.73
CA ILE A 429 -13.47 -13.70 24.57
C ILE A 429 -14.78 -14.50 24.63
N GLY A 430 -15.92 -13.83 24.42
CA GLY A 430 -17.20 -14.53 24.33
C GLY A 430 -18.41 -13.62 24.40
N PHE A 431 -19.57 -14.25 24.60
CA PHE A 431 -20.88 -13.58 24.69
C PHE A 431 -21.40 -13.71 26.11
N LEU A 432 -21.77 -12.59 26.73
CA LEU A 432 -22.57 -12.58 27.95
C LEU A 432 -24.06 -12.63 27.57
N THR A 433 -24.44 -11.87 26.55
CA THR A 433 -25.76 -11.84 25.93
C THR A 433 -25.66 -12.05 24.43
N ARG A 434 -26.76 -12.53 23.83
CA ARG A 434 -26.95 -12.62 22.37
C ARG A 434 -28.30 -12.06 21.98
N GLY A 435 -28.41 -11.58 20.75
CA GLY A 435 -29.64 -11.04 20.19
C GLY A 435 -29.73 -9.52 20.26
N CYS A 436 -30.70 -8.97 19.53
CA CYS A 436 -30.94 -7.53 19.47
C CYS A 436 -32.41 -7.28 19.14
N PRO A 437 -33.12 -6.37 19.84
CA PRO A 437 -34.54 -6.16 19.63
C PRO A 437 -34.79 -5.30 18.38
N PHE A 438 -33.75 -4.65 17.85
CA PHE A 438 -33.85 -3.76 16.70
C PHE A 438 -33.79 -4.55 15.39
N ARG A 439 -34.79 -4.31 14.53
CA ARG A 439 -34.92 -4.94 13.22
C ARG A 439 -34.33 -4.07 12.11
N CYS A 440 -33.07 -3.65 12.27
CA CYS A 440 -32.36 -2.92 11.24
C CYS A 440 -32.29 -3.77 9.96
N LEU A 441 -32.76 -3.23 8.82
CA LEU A 441 -32.92 -3.99 7.58
C LEU A 441 -31.62 -4.63 7.06
N PHE A 442 -30.47 -3.99 7.32
CA PHE A 442 -29.16 -4.50 6.91
C PHE A 442 -28.58 -5.55 7.87
N CYS A 443 -29.16 -5.71 9.07
CA CYS A 443 -28.54 -6.46 10.16
C CYS A 443 -29.01 -7.91 10.18
N ILE A 444 -28.06 -8.83 10.35
CA ILE A 444 -28.34 -10.27 10.40
C ILE A 444 -28.77 -10.76 11.79
N VAL A 445 -28.50 -9.97 12.84
CA VAL A 445 -28.62 -10.40 14.24
C VAL A 445 -30.04 -10.87 14.59
N PRO A 446 -31.12 -10.13 14.28
CA PRO A 446 -32.47 -10.56 14.68
C PRO A 446 -32.87 -11.92 14.09
N ARG A 447 -32.42 -12.22 12.86
CA ARG A 447 -32.66 -13.53 12.23
C ARG A 447 -31.76 -14.61 12.83
N LYS A 448 -30.47 -14.30 13.00
CA LYS A 448 -29.44 -15.27 13.44
C LYS A 448 -29.56 -15.64 14.92
N GLU A 449 -29.67 -14.64 15.78
CA GLU A 449 -29.56 -14.79 17.23
C GLU A 449 -30.91 -14.64 17.94
N GLY A 450 -31.89 -13.96 17.33
CA GLY A 450 -33.22 -13.73 17.89
C GLY A 450 -33.26 -12.60 18.93
N ASP A 451 -34.21 -12.72 19.86
CA ASP A 451 -34.40 -11.77 20.95
C ASP A 451 -33.22 -11.80 21.94
N VAL A 452 -33.04 -10.66 22.62
CA VAL A 452 -31.96 -10.45 23.59
C VAL A 452 -32.14 -11.41 24.77
N ARG A 453 -31.11 -12.20 25.06
CA ARG A 453 -31.05 -13.08 26.24
C ARG A 453 -29.63 -13.22 26.75
N GLN A 454 -29.49 -13.45 28.04
CA GLN A 454 -28.24 -13.90 28.63
C GLN A 454 -27.90 -15.33 28.18
N VAL A 455 -26.64 -15.59 27.87
CA VAL A 455 -26.16 -16.91 27.41
C VAL A 455 -24.95 -17.44 28.17
N SER A 456 -24.38 -16.62 29.06
CA SER A 456 -23.27 -17.02 29.94
C SER A 456 -23.23 -16.11 31.17
N ALA A 457 -22.51 -16.52 32.21
CA ALA A 457 -22.12 -15.64 33.32
C ALA A 457 -20.73 -15.02 33.08
N LEU A 458 -20.43 -13.91 33.75
CA LEU A 458 -19.13 -13.25 33.61
C LEU A 458 -17.98 -14.16 34.09
N ASP A 459 -18.20 -14.95 35.15
CA ASP A 459 -17.23 -15.94 35.66
C ASP A 459 -16.86 -17.00 34.62
N GLU A 460 -17.84 -17.52 33.89
CA GLU A 460 -17.65 -18.51 32.83
C GLU A 460 -16.86 -17.97 31.64
N LEU A 461 -17.02 -16.68 31.33
CA LEU A 461 -16.30 -16.03 30.24
C LEU A 461 -14.85 -15.74 30.61
N LEU A 462 -14.63 -15.21 31.81
CA LEU A 462 -13.31 -14.77 32.22
C LEU A 462 -12.36 -15.95 32.29
N GLN A 463 -12.75 -17.04 32.97
CA GLN A 463 -11.90 -18.21 33.27
C GLN A 463 -10.54 -17.82 33.88
N ASP A 464 -10.02 -18.56 34.85
CA ASP A 464 -8.68 -18.25 35.43
C ASP A 464 -8.52 -16.79 35.90
N ASN A 465 -9.61 -16.11 36.29
CA ASN A 465 -9.62 -14.70 36.72
C ASN A 465 -9.02 -13.68 35.72
N ARG A 466 -9.14 -13.92 34.40
CA ARG A 466 -8.72 -12.94 33.38
C ARG A 466 -9.37 -11.57 33.62
N LYS A 467 -8.62 -10.48 33.36
CA LYS A 467 -9.07 -9.09 33.56
C LYS A 467 -9.36 -8.32 32.28
N LYS A 468 -9.09 -8.92 31.12
CA LYS A 468 -9.29 -8.32 29.79
C LYS A 468 -10.35 -9.12 29.05
N LEU A 469 -11.44 -8.49 28.62
CA LEU A 469 -12.57 -9.15 27.98
C LEU A 469 -12.86 -8.56 26.60
N ILE A 470 -12.81 -9.39 25.56
CA ILE A 470 -13.35 -9.09 24.24
C ILE A 470 -14.80 -9.57 24.23
N LEU A 471 -15.72 -8.63 24.40
CA LEU A 471 -17.15 -8.93 24.47
C LEU A 471 -17.77 -8.88 23.08
N LEU A 472 -18.40 -9.99 22.69
CA LEU A 472 -18.97 -10.20 21.37
C LEU A 472 -20.46 -9.90 21.28
N ASP A 473 -21.11 -9.55 22.39
CA ASP A 473 -22.53 -9.25 22.52
C ASP A 473 -23.05 -8.32 21.43
N ASP A 474 -24.16 -8.71 20.79
CA ASP A 474 -24.73 -7.96 19.68
C ASP A 474 -25.26 -6.58 20.13
N ASN A 475 -25.88 -6.52 21.31
CA ASN A 475 -26.30 -5.27 21.95
C ASN A 475 -26.53 -5.47 23.46
N ILE A 476 -25.45 -5.48 24.26
CA ILE A 476 -25.54 -5.68 25.72
C ILE A 476 -26.48 -4.67 26.40
N LEU A 477 -26.56 -3.43 25.91
CA LEU A 477 -27.39 -2.38 26.51
C LEU A 477 -28.89 -2.60 26.32
N ALA A 478 -29.28 -3.48 25.40
CA ALA A 478 -30.67 -3.86 25.21
C ALA A 478 -31.15 -4.92 26.20
N HIS A 479 -30.26 -5.54 26.96
CA HIS A 479 -30.65 -6.51 27.98
C HIS A 479 -31.22 -5.78 29.22
N PRO A 480 -32.34 -6.24 29.82
CA PRO A 480 -32.91 -5.58 31.00
C PRO A 480 -31.94 -5.46 32.18
N ALA A 481 -31.06 -6.45 32.36
CA ALA A 481 -30.02 -6.47 33.40
C ALA A 481 -28.69 -5.77 32.98
N ALA A 482 -28.67 -4.95 31.93
CA ALA A 482 -27.43 -4.35 31.41
C ALA A 482 -26.62 -3.61 32.48
N ASN A 483 -27.26 -2.81 33.33
CA ASN A 483 -26.56 -2.08 34.39
C ASN A 483 -25.91 -3.02 35.42
N ALA A 484 -26.56 -4.13 35.78
CA ALA A 484 -25.99 -5.12 36.68
C ALA A 484 -24.72 -5.76 36.10
N PHE A 485 -24.72 -6.09 34.81
CA PHE A 485 -23.52 -6.59 34.12
C PHE A 485 -22.39 -5.56 34.10
N LEU A 486 -22.70 -4.30 33.77
CA LEU A 486 -21.70 -3.24 33.74
C LEU A 486 -21.14 -2.93 35.15
N GLU A 487 -22.00 -2.94 36.16
CA GLU A 487 -21.62 -2.78 37.56
C GLU A 487 -20.69 -3.89 38.02
N GLU A 488 -20.98 -5.14 37.65
CA GLU A 488 -20.11 -6.27 37.92
C GLU A 488 -18.73 -6.12 37.24
N MET A 489 -18.70 -5.65 35.98
CA MET A 489 -17.44 -5.35 35.28
C MET A 489 -16.63 -4.26 35.99
N VAL A 490 -17.29 -3.25 36.56
CA VAL A 490 -16.65 -2.18 37.35
C VAL A 490 -16.09 -2.74 38.66
N HIS A 491 -16.87 -3.50 39.42
CA HIS A 491 -16.44 -4.09 40.69
C HIS A 491 -15.22 -5.00 40.51
N ARG A 492 -15.16 -5.72 39.38
CA ARG A 492 -14.05 -6.61 39.04
C ARG A 492 -12.86 -5.91 38.38
N ASP A 493 -12.90 -4.59 38.18
CA ASP A 493 -11.89 -3.75 37.52
C ASP A 493 -11.48 -4.26 36.12
N LEU A 494 -12.48 -4.65 35.32
CA LEU A 494 -12.23 -5.21 33.99
C LEU A 494 -11.84 -4.15 32.97
N GLN A 495 -10.96 -4.55 32.04
CA GLN A 495 -10.79 -3.89 30.76
C GLN A 495 -11.66 -4.60 29.74
N VAL A 496 -12.51 -3.85 29.04
CA VAL A 496 -13.52 -4.44 28.15
C VAL A 496 -13.42 -3.84 26.76
N ASN A 497 -13.38 -4.67 25.74
CA ASN A 497 -13.59 -4.26 24.37
C ASN A 497 -15.01 -4.67 23.94
N PHE A 498 -15.88 -3.67 23.72
CA PHE A 498 -17.21 -3.86 23.16
C PHE A 498 -17.12 -3.94 21.64
N THR A 499 -16.93 -5.15 21.09
CA THR A 499 -16.61 -5.34 19.67
C THR A 499 -17.77 -4.95 18.73
N GLN A 500 -19.02 -5.23 19.09
CA GLN A 500 -20.19 -4.96 18.22
C GLN A 500 -20.76 -3.55 18.35
N THR A 501 -20.03 -2.62 18.97
CA THR A 501 -20.46 -1.26 19.31
C THR A 501 -21.60 -1.23 20.34
N LEU A 502 -21.70 -0.12 21.06
CA LEU A 502 -22.78 0.17 21.98
C LEU A 502 -23.85 1.01 21.27
N ASP A 503 -25.13 0.75 21.55
CA ASP A 503 -26.22 1.62 21.10
C ASP A 503 -26.31 2.85 22.00
N ILE A 504 -25.85 3.99 21.48
CA ILE A 504 -25.84 5.25 22.22
C ILE A 504 -27.25 5.74 22.59
N SER A 505 -28.28 5.33 21.86
CA SER A 505 -29.66 5.74 22.13
C SER A 505 -30.21 5.16 23.44
N LEU A 506 -29.65 4.02 23.88
CA LEU A 506 -30.04 3.32 25.10
C LEU A 506 -29.34 3.88 26.35
N LEU A 507 -28.35 4.75 26.21
CA LEU A 507 -27.66 5.32 27.38
C LEU A 507 -28.61 6.11 28.28
N ASN A 508 -28.50 5.92 29.57
CA ASN A 508 -29.04 6.83 30.58
C ASN A 508 -27.90 7.32 31.48
N ARG A 509 -28.21 8.12 32.51
CA ARG A 509 -27.18 8.68 33.41
C ARG A 509 -26.37 7.58 34.13
N GLU A 510 -27.06 6.53 34.57
CA GLU A 510 -26.46 5.41 35.31
C GLU A 510 -25.55 4.58 34.39
N THR A 511 -26.06 4.14 33.23
CA THR A 511 -25.28 3.39 32.24
C THR A 511 -24.04 4.17 31.80
N ALA A 512 -24.17 5.49 31.55
CA ALA A 512 -23.05 6.34 31.18
C ALA A 512 -22.00 6.42 32.30
N ALA A 513 -22.43 6.58 33.56
CA ALA A 513 -21.53 6.59 34.72
C ALA A 513 -20.77 5.26 34.87
N LEU A 514 -21.45 4.12 34.70
CA LEU A 514 -20.82 2.79 34.74
C LEU A 514 -19.79 2.63 33.60
N LEU A 515 -20.16 2.95 32.35
CA LEU A 515 -19.25 2.87 31.20
C LEU A 515 -18.02 3.78 31.33
N ARG A 516 -18.12 4.90 32.04
CA ARG A 516 -16.96 5.77 32.34
C ARG A 516 -16.03 5.20 33.40
N ARG A 517 -16.53 4.32 34.27
CA ARG A 517 -15.73 3.60 35.27
C ARG A 517 -15.09 2.33 34.70
N ILE A 518 -15.67 1.74 33.63
CA ILE A 518 -15.06 0.62 32.90
C ILE A 518 -13.91 1.13 32.03
N ARG A 519 -12.80 0.40 32.01
CA ARG A 519 -11.71 0.64 31.05
C ARG A 519 -12.08 0.08 29.67
N CYS A 520 -12.86 0.84 28.91
CA CYS A 520 -13.22 0.51 27.53
C CYS A 520 -11.97 0.58 26.62
N THR A 521 -11.61 -0.50 25.93
CA THR A 521 -10.36 -0.58 25.17
C THR A 521 -10.56 -1.08 23.74
N ASN A 522 -9.52 -0.97 22.90
CA ASN A 522 -9.48 -1.63 21.60
C ASN A 522 -9.20 -3.13 21.79
N THR A 523 -9.39 -3.94 20.74
CA THR A 523 -9.16 -5.41 20.78
C THR A 523 -7.74 -5.83 21.17
N LYS A 524 -6.75 -4.93 21.13
CA LYS A 524 -5.37 -5.17 21.56
C LYS A 524 -5.10 -4.75 23.01
N PHE A 525 -6.04 -4.10 23.68
CA PHE A 525 -5.89 -3.56 25.04
C PHE A 525 -4.70 -2.61 25.17
N THR A 526 -4.45 -1.80 24.14
CA THR A 526 -3.32 -0.85 24.08
C THR A 526 -3.77 0.61 24.21
N ARG A 527 -5.06 0.88 24.03
CA ARG A 527 -5.63 2.22 24.16
C ARG A 527 -7.08 2.16 24.62
N THR A 528 -7.49 3.16 25.37
CA THR A 528 -8.90 3.41 25.66
C THR A 528 -9.63 3.79 24.37
N VAL A 529 -10.78 3.19 24.12
CA VAL A 529 -11.69 3.58 23.03
C VAL A 529 -13.11 3.15 23.35
N TYR A 530 -14.06 4.00 23.01
CA TYR A 530 -15.49 3.70 23.04
C TYR A 530 -15.97 3.46 21.61
N HIS A 531 -16.76 2.41 21.40
CA HIS A 531 -17.29 2.06 20.08
C HIS A 531 -18.80 2.28 20.08
N PHE A 532 -19.29 3.14 19.19
CA PHE A 532 -20.72 3.38 18.94
C PHE A 532 -21.02 3.19 17.45
N SER A 533 -22.29 3.11 17.09
CA SER A 533 -22.75 3.05 15.69
C SER A 533 -23.56 4.29 15.31
N LEU A 534 -23.41 4.77 14.07
CA LEU A 534 -24.23 5.85 13.50
C LEU A 534 -24.48 5.61 12.01
N ASN A 535 -25.61 4.99 11.68
CA ASN A 535 -25.89 4.50 10.33
C ASN A 535 -26.91 5.34 9.53
N ASP A 536 -27.52 6.35 10.14
CA ASP A 536 -28.46 7.28 9.48
C ASP A 536 -28.50 8.64 10.21
N THR A 537 -29.28 9.59 9.68
CA THR A 537 -29.40 10.96 10.22
C THR A 537 -30.65 11.18 11.06
N ARG A 538 -31.55 10.20 11.19
CA ARG A 538 -32.90 10.36 11.77
C ARG A 538 -32.88 10.78 13.24
N ARG A 539 -31.82 10.45 13.97
CA ARG A 539 -31.72 10.62 15.43
C ARG A 539 -30.47 11.38 15.90
N LEU A 540 -29.85 12.21 15.06
CA LEU A 540 -28.63 12.94 15.42
C LEU A 540 -28.78 13.78 16.69
N GLY A 541 -29.92 14.47 16.87
CA GLY A 541 -30.20 15.23 18.09
C GLY A 541 -30.24 14.36 19.36
N LEU A 542 -30.84 13.17 19.28
CA LEU A 542 -30.85 12.21 20.38
C LEU A 542 -29.43 11.69 20.67
N VAL A 543 -28.68 11.34 19.62
CA VAL A 543 -27.27 10.91 19.73
C VAL A 543 -26.46 11.98 20.45
N GLY A 544 -26.58 13.25 20.07
CA GLY A 544 -25.89 14.37 20.73
C GLY A 544 -26.32 14.56 22.19
N LYS A 545 -27.61 14.40 22.51
CA LYS A 545 -28.11 14.44 23.90
C LYS A 545 -27.52 13.31 24.74
N LYS A 546 -27.46 12.09 24.20
CA LYS A 546 -26.94 10.89 24.89
C LYS A 546 -25.42 10.94 25.02
N TYR A 547 -24.72 11.44 24.00
CA TYR A 547 -23.27 11.65 24.00
C TYR A 547 -22.83 12.56 25.15
N ARG A 548 -23.59 13.63 25.44
CA ARG A 548 -23.31 14.54 26.55
C ARG A 548 -23.35 13.86 27.93
N LEU A 549 -24.08 12.76 28.08
CA LEU A 549 -24.10 12.00 29.35
C LEU A 549 -22.74 11.36 29.66
N MET A 550 -21.93 11.09 28.65
CA MET A 550 -20.60 10.49 28.80
C MET A 550 -19.52 11.49 29.23
N ASN A 551 -19.78 12.80 29.06
CA ASN A 551 -18.84 13.88 29.37
C ASN A 551 -17.44 13.68 28.74
N PHE A 552 -17.41 13.29 27.46
CA PHE A 552 -16.16 13.12 26.73
C PHE A 552 -15.45 14.45 26.46
N THR A 553 -14.13 14.39 26.40
CA THR A 553 -13.22 15.49 26.08
C THR A 553 -12.57 15.26 24.70
N PRO A 554 -11.93 16.28 24.11
CA PRO A 554 -11.16 16.09 22.87
C PRO A 554 -10.01 15.06 22.95
N GLY A 555 -9.57 14.71 24.17
CA GLY A 555 -8.53 13.70 24.40
C GLY A 555 -9.06 12.26 24.45
N ASP A 556 -10.38 12.06 24.58
CA ASP A 556 -11.00 10.74 24.51
C ASP A 556 -10.96 10.18 23.08
N ASN A 557 -11.03 8.86 22.95
CA ASN A 557 -11.10 8.17 21.66
C ASN A 557 -12.50 7.56 21.51
N VAL A 558 -13.37 8.20 20.75
CA VAL A 558 -14.74 7.74 20.56
C VAL A 558 -14.99 7.40 19.10
N GLU A 559 -14.94 6.11 18.77
CA GLU A 559 -15.11 5.62 17.41
C GLU A 559 -16.58 5.40 17.11
N PHE A 560 -17.06 6.01 16.02
CA PHE A 560 -18.37 5.70 15.44
C PHE A 560 -18.19 4.86 14.19
N VAL A 561 -18.74 3.65 14.23
CA VAL A 561 -18.89 2.80 13.04
C VAL A 561 -20.03 3.37 12.21
N CYS A 562 -19.71 3.84 11.00
CA CYS A 562 -20.66 4.39 10.05
C CYS A 562 -20.69 3.52 8.80
N MET A 563 -21.85 2.92 8.55
CA MET A 563 -22.08 2.23 7.29
C MET A 563 -22.30 3.23 6.15
N TYR A 564 -21.76 2.92 4.96
CA TYR A 564 -22.00 3.66 3.71
C TYR A 564 -22.36 2.71 2.58
N GLY A 565 -22.96 3.25 1.52
CA GLY A 565 -23.32 2.49 0.32
C GLY A 565 -24.49 1.51 0.52
N TYR A 566 -25.37 1.79 1.48
CA TYR A 566 -26.65 1.09 1.66
C TYR A 566 -27.82 1.99 1.24
N ASN A 567 -28.28 2.88 2.12
CA ASN A 567 -29.51 3.66 1.93
C ASN A 567 -29.37 5.12 2.40
N THR A 568 -28.14 5.63 2.47
CA THR A 568 -27.87 7.05 2.75
C THR A 568 -27.51 7.78 1.46
N THR A 569 -27.83 9.07 1.37
CA THR A 569 -27.34 9.97 0.32
C THR A 569 -25.98 10.56 0.68
N LEU A 570 -25.30 11.17 -0.29
CA LEU A 570 -24.06 11.91 -0.03
C LEU A 570 -24.27 13.03 1.00
N ALA A 571 -25.37 13.77 0.89
CA ALA A 571 -25.72 14.83 1.84
C ALA A 571 -25.85 14.30 3.28
N GLN A 572 -26.48 13.13 3.45
CA GLN A 572 -26.61 12.47 4.75
C GLN A 572 -25.26 11.95 5.28
N ASP A 573 -24.39 11.44 4.41
CA ASP A 573 -23.03 11.04 4.81
C ASP A 573 -22.22 12.25 5.29
N VAL A 574 -22.28 13.37 4.56
CA VAL A 574 -21.63 14.64 4.96
C VAL A 574 -22.20 15.16 6.28
N GLU A 575 -23.53 15.15 6.44
CA GLU A 575 -24.21 15.57 7.67
C GLU A 575 -23.75 14.75 8.88
N ARG A 576 -23.71 13.41 8.75
CA ARG A 576 -23.21 12.52 9.82
C ARG A 576 -21.78 12.83 10.18
N PHE A 577 -20.89 13.00 9.20
CA PHE A 577 -19.47 13.25 9.48
C PHE A 577 -19.21 14.64 10.04
N ARG A 578 -19.96 15.65 9.59
CA ARG A 578 -19.94 17.01 10.16
C ARG A 578 -20.39 16.97 11.61
N PHE A 579 -21.49 16.29 11.90
CA PHE A 579 -22.00 16.08 13.24
C PHE A 579 -20.96 15.38 14.14
N LEU A 580 -20.37 14.27 13.68
CA LEU A 580 -19.33 13.60 14.47
C LEU A 580 -18.11 14.48 14.69
N ARG A 581 -17.72 15.30 13.71
CA ARG A 581 -16.57 16.20 13.85
C ARG A 581 -16.78 17.29 14.90
N SER A 582 -18.03 17.67 15.19
CA SER A 582 -18.39 18.65 16.23
C SER A 582 -18.40 18.06 17.64
N LEU A 583 -18.40 16.74 17.79
CA LEU A 583 -18.39 16.07 19.09
C LEU A 583 -16.95 15.91 19.64
N PRO A 584 -16.70 16.20 20.93
CA PRO A 584 -15.38 16.05 21.54
C PRO A 584 -14.87 14.60 21.49
N GLY A 585 -13.69 14.38 20.91
CA GLY A 585 -13.03 13.06 20.87
C GLY A 585 -13.64 12.05 19.87
N ALA A 586 -14.72 12.41 19.18
CA ALA A 586 -15.40 11.54 18.23
C ALA A 586 -14.65 11.47 16.89
N TYR A 587 -14.62 10.28 16.30
CA TYR A 587 -14.12 10.04 14.96
C TYR A 587 -14.84 8.89 14.26
N VAL A 588 -14.71 8.83 12.94
CA VAL A 588 -15.41 7.85 12.12
C VAL A 588 -14.55 6.64 11.78
N PHE A 589 -15.18 5.47 11.82
CA PHE A 589 -14.74 4.26 11.14
C PHE A 589 -15.79 3.87 10.11
N VAL A 590 -15.46 4.02 8.82
CA VAL A 590 -16.40 3.72 7.73
C VAL A 590 -16.39 2.24 7.37
N GLN A 591 -17.57 1.69 7.14
CA GLN A 591 -17.75 0.31 6.68
C GLN A 591 -18.69 0.28 5.47
N GLN A 592 -18.21 -0.27 4.36
CA GLN A 592 -19.08 -0.45 3.19
C GLN A 592 -20.14 -1.50 3.52
N TYR A 593 -21.39 -1.22 3.17
CA TYR A 593 -22.43 -2.24 3.18
C TYR A 593 -22.07 -3.40 2.24
N GLN A 594 -22.24 -4.62 2.73
CA GLN A 594 -22.03 -5.85 1.99
C GLN A 594 -23.28 -6.70 2.21
N PRO A 595 -24.16 -6.83 1.20
CA PRO A 595 -25.35 -7.65 1.35
C PRO A 595 -24.94 -9.11 1.54
N ILE A 596 -25.60 -9.78 2.49
CA ILE A 596 -25.57 -11.24 2.59
C ILE A 596 -26.57 -11.84 1.60
N GLU A 597 -26.51 -13.14 1.37
CA GLU A 597 -27.50 -13.84 0.55
C GLU A 597 -28.91 -13.66 1.11
N GLY A 598 -29.84 -13.20 0.27
CA GLY A 598 -31.20 -12.83 0.66
C GLY A 598 -31.33 -11.51 1.44
N GLY A 599 -30.23 -10.76 1.64
CA GLY A 599 -30.25 -9.42 2.25
C GLY A 599 -30.73 -8.33 1.29
N PRO A 600 -31.12 -7.15 1.79
CA PRO A 600 -31.64 -6.08 0.94
C PRO A 600 -30.56 -5.50 0.03
N SER A 601 -30.94 -5.19 -1.21
CA SER A 601 -30.06 -4.49 -2.16
C SER A 601 -29.75 -3.06 -1.70
N PRO A 602 -28.57 -2.52 -2.02
CA PRO A 602 -28.28 -1.09 -1.86
C PRO A 602 -29.30 -0.20 -2.59
N GLN A 603 -29.76 0.84 -1.93
CA GLN A 603 -30.66 1.88 -2.44
C GLN A 603 -29.85 3.15 -2.76
N LEU A 604 -29.24 3.19 -3.96
CA LEU A 604 -28.29 4.25 -4.34
C LEU A 604 -28.75 5.15 -5.49
N THR A 605 -29.97 4.97 -6.01
CA THR A 605 -30.49 5.68 -7.19
C THR A 605 -30.41 7.21 -7.04
N HIS A 606 -30.66 7.74 -5.84
CA HIS A 606 -30.63 9.17 -5.52
C HIS A 606 -29.49 9.52 -4.56
N TYR A 607 -28.37 8.80 -4.66
CA TYR A 607 -27.23 9.03 -3.78
C TYR A 607 -26.63 10.44 -3.96
N PHE A 608 -26.53 10.90 -5.21
CA PHE A 608 -26.11 12.25 -5.55
C PHE A 608 -27.32 13.13 -5.82
N ASP A 609 -27.28 14.34 -5.30
CA ASP A 609 -28.17 15.45 -5.66
C ASP A 609 -27.42 16.46 -6.54
N ASP A 610 -28.06 17.60 -6.83
CA ASP A 610 -27.50 18.66 -7.66
C ASP A 610 -26.29 19.37 -7.03
N ASN A 611 -26.03 19.17 -5.72
CA ASN A 611 -24.93 19.79 -4.97
C ASN A 611 -23.76 18.81 -4.73
N ALA A 612 -23.64 17.75 -5.56
CA ALA A 612 -22.69 16.69 -5.33
C ALA A 612 -21.23 17.17 -5.25
N ASP A 613 -20.84 18.17 -6.04
CA ASP A 613 -19.48 18.72 -6.03
C ASP A 613 -19.19 19.48 -4.73
N GLU A 614 -20.09 20.38 -4.33
CA GLU A 614 -19.99 21.17 -3.09
C GLU A 614 -19.93 20.26 -1.86
N LEU A 615 -20.76 19.22 -1.84
CA LEU A 615 -20.77 18.22 -0.77
C LEU A 615 -19.48 17.42 -0.70
N ILE A 616 -18.88 17.06 -1.85
CA ILE A 616 -17.57 16.40 -1.88
C ILE A 616 -16.48 17.34 -1.39
N ASP A 617 -16.50 18.61 -1.80
CA ASP A 617 -15.54 19.62 -1.35
C ASP A 617 -15.61 19.87 0.16
N GLU A 618 -16.81 19.85 0.73
CA GLU A 618 -16.98 19.90 2.17
C GLU A 618 -16.45 18.61 2.84
N LEU A 619 -16.85 17.45 2.33
CA LEU A 619 -16.47 16.13 2.86
C LEU A 619 -14.95 15.98 3.01
N ILE A 620 -14.17 16.41 2.02
CA ILE A 620 -12.70 16.29 2.04
C ILE A 620 -12.02 17.27 3.00
N ARG A 621 -12.75 18.28 3.49
CA ARG A 621 -12.31 19.24 4.53
C ARG A 621 -12.63 18.75 5.93
N ILE A 622 -13.55 17.78 6.08
CA ILE A 622 -13.84 17.12 7.35
C ILE A 622 -12.70 16.15 7.70
N VAL A 623 -11.79 16.59 8.57
CA VAL A 623 -10.60 15.81 8.98
C VAL A 623 -10.70 15.38 10.43
N PHE A 624 -10.64 14.07 10.66
CA PHE A 624 -10.53 13.45 11.99
C PHE A 624 -9.07 13.16 12.33
N THR A 625 -8.62 13.51 13.54
CA THR A 625 -7.21 13.36 13.93
C THR A 625 -6.79 11.90 14.12
N GLN A 626 -7.74 11.02 14.46
CA GLN A 626 -7.48 9.64 14.85
C GLN A 626 -7.50 8.64 13.68
N ASN A 627 -8.25 8.86 12.59
CA ASN A 627 -8.52 7.76 11.63
C ASN A 627 -8.91 8.14 10.18
N MET A 628 -8.15 9.00 9.50
CA MET A 628 -8.37 9.24 8.05
C MET A 628 -8.05 8.01 7.16
N LYS A 629 -7.39 6.98 7.71
CA LYS A 629 -7.09 5.74 6.98
C LYS A 629 -8.35 4.95 6.61
N SER A 630 -9.36 4.92 7.49
CA SER A 630 -10.63 4.26 7.17
C SER A 630 -11.36 5.01 6.05
N MET A 631 -11.39 6.35 6.13
CA MET A 631 -12.01 7.23 5.14
C MET A 631 -11.46 7.07 3.72
N GLU A 632 -10.18 6.70 3.56
CA GLU A 632 -9.59 6.46 2.24
C GLU A 632 -10.38 5.41 1.43
N LYS A 633 -10.93 4.38 2.09
CA LYS A 633 -11.79 3.38 1.42
C LYS A 633 -13.10 3.98 0.93
N TYR A 634 -13.72 4.81 1.75
CA TYR A 634 -14.95 5.53 1.40
C TYR A 634 -14.69 6.50 0.24
N TYR A 635 -13.62 7.29 0.28
CA TYR A 635 -13.25 8.20 -0.81
C TYR A 635 -13.01 7.47 -2.13
N ARG A 636 -12.34 6.32 -2.11
CA ARG A 636 -12.15 5.49 -3.33
C ARG A 636 -13.45 4.91 -3.85
N TRP A 637 -14.37 4.51 -2.96
CA TRP A 637 -15.71 4.07 -3.37
C TRP A 637 -16.50 5.23 -3.97
N LEU A 638 -16.56 6.38 -3.29
CA LEU A 638 -17.25 7.59 -3.71
C LEU A 638 -16.71 8.11 -5.05
N SER A 639 -15.40 8.17 -5.22
CA SER A 639 -14.76 8.62 -6.46
C SER A 639 -15.11 7.72 -7.65
N ARG A 640 -15.21 6.40 -7.43
CA ARG A 640 -15.66 5.47 -8.47
C ARG A 640 -17.12 5.64 -8.80
N PHE A 641 -17.97 5.79 -7.78
CA PHE A 641 -19.39 5.99 -7.99
C PHE A 641 -19.66 7.30 -8.73
N TYR A 642 -19.05 8.40 -8.28
CA TYR A 642 -19.12 9.71 -8.91
C TYR A 642 -18.69 9.66 -10.38
N ALA A 643 -17.54 9.04 -10.69
CA ALA A 643 -17.08 8.93 -12.07
C ALA A 643 -18.00 8.05 -12.94
N GLY A 644 -18.58 7.01 -12.35
CA GLY A 644 -19.58 6.18 -13.01
C GLY A 644 -20.85 6.97 -13.38
N THR A 645 -21.31 7.84 -12.48
CA THR A 645 -22.51 8.67 -12.62
C THR A 645 -22.29 9.85 -13.55
N PHE A 646 -21.31 10.72 -13.25
CA PHE A 646 -21.11 12.00 -13.95
C PHE A 646 -20.14 11.93 -15.13
N LYS A 647 -19.52 10.76 -15.38
CA LYS A 647 -18.52 10.54 -16.45
C LYS A 647 -17.31 11.49 -16.39
N ARG A 648 -17.03 12.07 -15.21
CA ARG A 648 -15.86 12.91 -14.93
C ARG A 648 -15.29 12.61 -13.55
N LEU A 649 -14.09 13.13 -13.27
CA LEU A 649 -13.45 12.99 -11.96
C LEU A 649 -13.61 14.26 -11.14
N HIS A 650 -13.87 14.11 -9.85
CA HIS A 650 -13.79 15.22 -8.90
C HIS A 650 -12.34 15.44 -8.46
N LYS A 651 -11.71 16.54 -8.89
CA LYS A 651 -10.28 16.83 -8.66
C LYS A 651 -9.91 16.80 -7.17
N GLY A 652 -10.64 17.53 -6.33
CA GLY A 652 -10.36 17.61 -4.88
C GLY A 652 -10.40 16.25 -4.16
N LEU A 653 -11.30 15.36 -4.57
CA LEU A 653 -11.41 14.00 -4.03
C LEU A 653 -10.23 13.12 -4.44
N VAL A 654 -9.84 13.16 -5.72
CA VAL A 654 -8.67 12.43 -6.21
C VAL A 654 -7.39 12.91 -5.52
N ASP A 655 -7.22 14.23 -5.39
CA ASP A 655 -6.09 14.81 -4.68
C ASP A 655 -6.05 14.39 -3.22
N THR A 656 -7.21 14.29 -2.57
CA THR A 656 -7.33 13.85 -1.18
C THR A 656 -6.97 12.37 -1.01
N ILE A 657 -7.40 11.50 -1.93
CA ILE A 657 -7.05 10.06 -1.92
C ILE A 657 -5.53 9.86 -1.97
N PHE A 658 -4.82 10.67 -2.75
CA PHE A 658 -3.37 10.52 -2.98
C PHE A 658 -2.51 11.51 -2.20
N ARG A 659 -3.10 12.25 -1.25
CA ARG A 659 -2.43 13.30 -0.46
C ARG A 659 -1.24 12.77 0.36
N TYR A 660 -1.38 11.59 0.95
CA TYR A 660 -0.38 11.04 1.88
C TYR A 660 0.19 9.68 1.44
N ASN A 661 -0.62 8.83 0.81
CA ASN A 661 -0.27 7.45 0.49
C ASN A 661 -0.25 7.24 -1.02
N HIS A 662 0.69 6.43 -1.51
CA HIS A 662 0.73 5.97 -2.90
C HIS A 662 0.60 7.08 -3.97
N ARG A 663 1.14 8.29 -3.71
CA ARG A 663 1.01 9.46 -4.61
C ARG A 663 1.37 9.16 -6.06
N PHE A 664 2.39 8.31 -6.28
CA PHE A 664 2.81 7.86 -7.61
C PHE A 664 1.76 7.09 -8.42
N GLU A 665 0.68 6.62 -7.79
CA GLU A 665 -0.43 5.93 -8.44
C GLU A 665 -1.53 6.89 -8.91
N LYS A 666 -1.46 8.20 -8.59
CA LYS A 666 -2.49 9.19 -8.93
C LYS A 666 -2.82 9.21 -10.41
N GLY A 667 -1.83 9.38 -11.28
CA GLY A 667 -2.03 9.41 -12.74
C GLY A 667 -2.54 8.07 -13.28
N HIS A 668 -2.09 6.95 -12.70
CA HIS A 668 -2.60 5.63 -13.06
C HIS A 668 -4.07 5.47 -12.68
N TYR A 669 -4.46 5.97 -11.51
CA TYR A 669 -5.85 6.00 -11.06
C TYR A 669 -6.70 6.87 -11.98
N ILE A 670 -6.26 8.11 -12.28
CA ILE A 670 -6.94 9.03 -13.21
C ILE A 670 -7.17 8.35 -14.57
N ALA A 671 -6.14 7.76 -15.16
CA ALA A 671 -6.23 7.08 -16.45
C ALA A 671 -7.17 5.86 -16.43
N THR A 672 -7.18 5.12 -15.32
CA THR A 672 -8.09 3.97 -15.14
C THR A 672 -9.53 4.44 -15.06
N MET A 673 -9.79 5.50 -14.28
CA MET A 673 -11.13 6.05 -14.12
C MET A 673 -11.66 6.72 -15.40
N ALA A 674 -10.78 7.34 -16.19
CA ALA A 674 -11.12 7.92 -17.48
C ALA A 674 -11.30 6.88 -18.61
N GLY A 675 -11.11 5.57 -18.32
CA GLY A 675 -11.20 4.50 -19.33
C GLY A 675 -10.05 4.47 -20.34
N THR A 676 -9.04 5.35 -20.21
CA THR A 676 -7.88 5.43 -21.13
C THR A 676 -6.83 4.34 -20.87
N ARG A 677 -7.02 3.51 -19.83
CA ARG A 677 -6.28 2.27 -19.58
C ARG A 677 -7.20 1.15 -19.08
N LYS A 678 -7.03 -0.06 -19.63
CA LYS A 678 -7.74 -1.26 -19.15
C LYS A 678 -7.24 -1.66 -17.74
N ASN A 679 -8.20 -1.98 -16.87
CA ASN A 679 -8.04 -2.40 -15.47
C ASN A 679 -6.87 -3.38 -15.25
N VAL A 680 -5.80 -2.90 -14.61
CA VAL A 680 -5.01 -3.75 -13.71
C VAL A 680 -5.61 -3.48 -12.35
N ARG A 681 -6.20 -4.50 -11.69
CA ARG A 681 -6.82 -4.39 -10.37
C ARG A 681 -5.99 -3.46 -9.47
N LEU A 682 -6.46 -2.24 -9.28
CA LEU A 682 -5.93 -1.33 -8.28
C LEU A 682 -6.30 -1.91 -6.91
N PRO A 683 -5.35 -2.01 -5.96
CA PRO A 683 -5.54 -2.69 -4.68
C PRO A 683 -6.71 -2.16 -3.85
#